data_AF-A0A4Z0A9W9-F1
#
_entry.id   AF-A0A4Z0A9W9-F1
#
_cell.length_a   1.000
_cell.length_b   1.000
_cell.length_c   1.000
_cell.angle_alpha   90.00
_cell.angle_beta   90.00
_cell.angle_gamma   90.00
#
_symmetry.space_group_name_H-M   'P 1'
#
loop_
_entity.id
_entity.type
_entity.pdbx_description
1 polymer ?
#
loop_
_entity_poly.entity_id
_entity_poly.type
_entity_poly.pdbx_seq_one_letter_code
_entity_poly.pdbx_strand_id
1 'polypeptide(L)'
;MSSVWNLPADIKSRSIRVNDLNMHILEAGDPTKPLVLLLHGFPEFSYSWRNVILPLVESGYYVVAPDQRGAGRTTSNLRDNSSPVRYEEDPSPYRIFNLTKDIVALAFALGHRTVHAVVGHDFGSAVAGACVLARPDMFHRVVLMSAPFTGAPSYPLGLAALTPPKKHYTWYYSQPEANVDMHAKLETLAALHAFLRAYYHVKSADWAQNVPHPLPRADAGALAELPGYYIMPREKTMPETVLADAPAPDEIRRNAWLPDAELAVYADEYWRTGFQGGLNWYRCLTDATGRYVSELLVFSGKTVEVPAMFISGEKDWGVWQSPGAVDKMKEVMHMGDDRFVLILGTGHWVQQEQPDAVVEKLRSFLRQDRKEICEILCNGLARQEYRGYDSAGIGIDGDKPGEVVYFKEVGKVAGLRKLIAEAKIDTSKVFTSQVSIAHTRWATHGVPSIQNCHPIRSDPNSDFLLVHNGIVTNAAELRLVLQKRGYKFESETDTEAVAILIKYVYDSQPDKRVTFTELVKTVLKELEGSFAFVFKSKHYPNEIVTARRGSPLLIGVKTEKKLKVDFVDVEFAGQEAESKTIDPLSPSSPGGLLVPPSGPKIMRTQSRAFMSDDGLPQPIEFFIASDAAAIIEHTKRVLYLEDDDIAHISAGELHIHRLRRNEDGAQTPSTRSIETLEIELAEIMKGKFDHFMQKEIYEQPESVVNTMRGRVNFDTNKITLGGLRAYLPIMRRCRRIVFNACGTSYHSCLATRAIFEELTEIPVSVELASDFLDRKTPIFRDDVCVFVSQSGETADTILALRYCLERGALCVGVVNTVGSTISRETHCGIHINAGPEVGVASTKAYTSQYIALLMMALQLSEDRISLTERRNQIIHGLHELPSQIKTILAADRSLQILADGVLATSKSLLLMGRGYQHATCLEGALKIKEISYMHSEGILAGELKHGPLALIDENMPVIIIMTRDSLYPKVQSAFAQITARKADPIVVCNEGDDGIPNNVKTIRVPQTVDCLQGLLNVVPLQLLSYHLAVKKGFDVDFPRNLAKSVTTE
;
A
#
# COMPACT_ATOMS: atom_id res chain seq x y z
N MET A 1 50.18 -0.29 26.88
CA MET A 1 50.46 -0.30 25.42
C MET A 1 49.11 -0.26 24.73
N SER A 2 48.81 0.76 23.91
CA SER A 2 47.53 0.81 23.18
C SER A 2 47.53 -0.31 22.13
N SER A 3 46.67 -1.32 22.27
CA SER A 3 46.53 -2.36 21.26
C SER A 3 46.04 -1.72 19.96
N VAL A 4 46.89 -1.69 18.94
CA VAL A 4 46.49 -1.29 17.59
C VAL A 4 45.70 -2.45 17.02
N TRP A 5 44.41 -2.25 16.72
CA TRP A 5 43.63 -3.27 16.02
C TRP A 5 44.26 -3.43 14.62
N ASN A 6 44.62 -4.65 14.24
CA ASN A 6 45.19 -4.95 12.91
C ASN A 6 44.10 -4.91 11.83
N LEU A 7 43.56 -3.71 11.58
CA LEU A 7 42.51 -3.49 10.58
C LEU A 7 43.11 -3.25 9.18
N PRO A 8 42.41 -3.63 8.11
CA PRO A 8 42.69 -3.16 6.76
C PRO A 8 42.77 -1.63 6.69
N ALA A 9 43.67 -1.08 5.87
CA ALA A 9 43.93 0.36 5.79
C ALA A 9 42.70 1.21 5.43
N ASP A 10 41.75 0.63 4.69
CA ASP A 10 40.52 1.30 4.27
C ASP A 10 39.43 1.35 5.35
N ILE A 11 39.60 0.61 6.46
CA ILE A 11 38.71 0.69 7.63
C ILE A 11 39.27 1.73 8.61
N LYS A 12 38.53 2.84 8.76
CA LYS A 12 38.87 3.90 9.70
C LYS A 12 38.29 3.61 11.07
N SER A 13 39.12 3.80 12.09
CA SER A 13 38.73 3.69 13.49
C SER A 13 38.70 5.07 14.12
N ARG A 14 37.54 5.50 14.65
CA ARG A 14 37.41 6.80 15.34
C ARG A 14 36.28 6.78 16.37
N SER A 15 36.22 7.83 17.18
CA SER A 15 35.10 8.08 18.08
C SER A 15 34.26 9.26 17.61
N ILE A 16 32.95 9.16 17.83
CA ILE A 16 31.96 10.18 17.48
C ILE A 16 31.02 10.44 18.66
N ARG A 17 30.63 11.70 18.85
CA ARG A 17 29.69 12.09 19.90
C ARG A 17 28.27 11.67 19.51
N VAL A 18 27.65 10.82 20.33
CA VAL A 18 26.30 10.29 20.12
C VAL A 18 25.56 10.33 21.45
N ASN A 19 24.50 11.15 21.58
CA ASN A 19 23.82 11.36 22.86
C ASN A 19 24.81 11.69 24.00
N ASP A 20 24.78 10.90 25.07
CA ASP A 20 25.70 10.97 26.20
C ASP A 20 27.02 10.21 25.98
N LEU A 21 27.17 9.51 24.86
CA LEU A 21 28.31 8.66 24.53
C LEU A 21 29.37 9.38 23.67
N ASN A 22 30.62 9.02 23.88
CA ASN A 22 31.66 9.10 22.87
C ASN A 22 31.79 7.69 22.27
N MET A 23 31.01 7.44 21.22
CA MET A 23 30.83 6.13 20.61
C MET A 23 31.99 5.83 19.67
N HIS A 24 32.69 4.73 19.90
CA HIS A 24 33.70 4.23 18.98
C HIS A 24 33.03 3.53 17.80
N ILE A 25 33.55 3.76 16.60
CA ILE A 25 33.06 3.17 15.36
C ILE A 25 34.23 2.70 14.49
N LEU A 26 33.98 1.63 13.74
CA LEU A 26 34.69 1.29 12.51
C LEU A 26 33.85 1.74 11.32
N GLU A 27 34.44 2.46 10.38
CA GLU A 27 33.75 2.93 9.17
C GLU A 27 34.61 2.72 7.93
N ALA A 28 33.95 2.45 6.80
CA ALA A 28 34.58 2.41 5.50
C ALA A 28 33.59 2.77 4.39
N GLY A 29 34.11 3.21 3.24
CA GLY A 29 33.31 3.68 2.11
C GLY A 29 33.06 5.19 2.11
N ASP A 30 32.38 5.65 1.07
CA ASP A 30 32.04 7.06 0.85
C ASP A 30 30.79 7.43 1.66
N PRO A 31 30.86 8.37 2.63
CA PRO A 31 29.72 8.78 3.47
C PRO A 31 28.50 9.32 2.69
N THR A 32 28.63 9.63 1.40
CA THR A 32 27.48 10.02 0.56
C THR A 32 26.65 8.83 0.07
N LYS A 33 27.15 7.60 0.22
CA LYS A 33 26.48 6.36 -0.18
C LYS A 33 25.45 5.90 0.84
N PRO A 34 24.52 5.00 0.47
CA PRO A 34 23.53 4.49 1.41
C PRO A 34 24.20 3.81 2.62
N LEU A 35 23.76 4.19 3.83
CA LEU A 35 24.35 3.75 5.10
C LEU A 35 23.87 2.34 5.47
N VAL A 36 24.82 1.46 5.78
CA VAL A 36 24.58 0.14 6.40
C VAL A 36 25.21 0.12 7.78
N LEU A 37 24.40 -0.20 8.80
CA LEU A 37 24.85 -0.30 10.19
C LEU A 37 25.02 -1.76 10.60
N LEU A 38 26.14 -2.10 11.23
CA LEU A 38 26.48 -3.45 11.68
C LEU A 38 26.59 -3.51 13.22
N LEU A 39 25.62 -4.13 13.89
CA LEU A 39 25.49 -4.15 15.36
C LEU A 39 25.94 -5.50 15.93
N HIS A 40 26.97 -5.49 16.77
CA HIS A 40 27.57 -6.71 17.35
C HIS A 40 26.80 -7.27 18.57
N GLY A 41 27.06 -8.53 18.91
CA GLY A 41 26.52 -9.20 20.10
C GLY A 41 27.42 -9.17 21.33
N PHE A 42 27.21 -10.07 22.29
CA PHE A 42 28.11 -10.28 23.43
C PHE A 42 28.84 -11.64 23.32
N PRO A 43 30.16 -11.74 23.56
CA PRO A 43 31.11 -10.73 23.99
C PRO A 43 31.90 -10.16 22.79
N GLU A 44 31.20 -9.69 21.76
CA GLU A 44 31.82 -9.10 20.57
C GLU A 44 31.92 -7.56 20.68
N PHE A 45 32.64 -6.97 19.72
CA PHE A 45 32.77 -5.53 19.50
C PHE A 45 32.65 -5.26 17.98
N SER A 46 32.74 -4.00 17.56
CA SER A 46 32.77 -3.63 16.13
C SER A 46 33.81 -4.40 15.30
N TYR A 47 34.90 -4.88 15.92
CA TYR A 47 35.92 -5.73 15.29
C TYR A 47 35.38 -7.05 14.72
N SER A 48 34.26 -7.58 15.20
CA SER A 48 33.66 -8.82 14.66
C SER A 48 33.23 -8.68 13.20
N TRP A 49 33.01 -7.44 12.73
CA TRP A 49 32.57 -7.14 11.37
C TRP A 49 33.70 -6.88 10.37
N ARG A 50 34.97 -6.98 10.78
CA ARG A 50 36.16 -6.64 9.94
C ARG A 50 36.16 -7.30 8.56
N ASN A 51 35.68 -8.55 8.46
CA ASN A 51 35.63 -9.31 7.21
C ASN A 51 34.37 -9.04 6.37
N VAL A 52 33.39 -8.31 6.91
CA VAL A 52 32.12 -7.97 6.24
C VAL A 52 32.10 -6.52 5.74
N ILE A 53 32.80 -5.62 6.43
CA ILE A 53 32.81 -4.17 6.14
C ILE A 53 33.24 -3.88 4.68
N LEU A 54 34.45 -4.29 4.28
CA LEU A 54 34.97 -3.96 2.95
C LEU A 54 34.18 -4.60 1.80
N PRO A 55 33.78 -5.88 1.86
CA PRO A 55 32.95 -6.46 0.81
C PRO A 55 31.59 -5.76 0.61
N LEU A 56 31.01 -5.19 1.66
CA LEU A 56 29.81 -4.35 1.53
C LEU A 56 30.14 -2.98 0.92
N VAL A 57 31.28 -2.38 1.27
CA VAL A 57 31.75 -1.14 0.64
C VAL A 57 31.97 -1.31 -0.88
N GLU A 58 32.55 -2.43 -1.30
CA GLU A 58 32.69 -2.80 -2.72
C GLU A 58 31.35 -2.88 -3.46
N SER A 59 30.25 -3.10 -2.72
CA SER A 59 28.89 -3.13 -3.26
C SER A 59 28.22 -1.74 -3.32
N GLY A 60 28.97 -0.68 -3.00
CA GLY A 60 28.53 0.71 -3.12
C GLY A 60 27.86 1.29 -1.86
N TYR A 61 28.09 0.69 -0.69
CA TYR A 61 27.53 1.16 0.58
C TYR A 61 28.55 1.92 1.43
N TYR A 62 28.06 2.83 2.28
CA TYR A 62 28.82 3.34 3.41
C TYR A 62 28.53 2.45 4.61
N VAL A 63 29.56 1.85 5.20
CA VAL A 63 29.37 0.80 6.21
C VAL A 63 29.97 1.24 7.52
N VAL A 64 29.17 1.19 8.59
CA VAL A 64 29.59 1.58 9.94
C VAL A 64 29.22 0.51 10.96
N ALA A 65 30.21 0.09 11.75
CA ALA A 65 30.06 -0.83 12.87
C ALA A 65 30.41 -0.09 14.19
N PRO A 66 29.42 0.24 15.05
CA PRO A 66 29.69 0.86 16.34
C PRO A 66 30.04 -0.16 17.42
N ASP A 67 30.90 0.23 18.36
CA ASP A 67 30.94 -0.37 19.68
C ASP A 67 29.73 0.14 20.47
N GLN A 68 28.78 -0.75 20.77
CA GLN A 68 27.55 -0.39 21.45
C GLN A 68 27.79 0.02 22.92
N ARG A 69 26.78 0.63 23.55
CA ARG A 69 26.87 1.12 24.94
C ARG A 69 27.38 0.01 25.87
N GLY A 70 28.47 0.31 26.59
CA GLY A 70 29.12 -0.60 27.55
C GLY A 70 30.04 -1.65 26.91
N ALA A 71 30.32 -1.54 25.61
CA ALA A 71 31.20 -2.42 24.88
C ALA A 71 32.41 -1.67 24.31
N GLY A 72 33.53 -2.38 24.19
CA GLY A 72 34.74 -1.94 23.50
C GLY A 72 35.24 -0.57 23.94
N ARG A 73 35.47 0.31 22.98
CA ARG A 73 36.09 1.64 23.18
C ARG A 73 35.07 2.76 23.37
N THR A 74 33.77 2.46 23.39
CA THR A 74 32.71 3.44 23.66
C THR A 74 32.69 3.85 25.13
N THR A 75 32.65 5.16 25.39
CA THR A 75 32.64 5.75 26.74
C THR A 75 31.42 6.66 26.94
N SER A 76 30.95 6.83 28.19
CA SER A 76 29.85 7.75 28.52
C SER A 76 30.37 8.99 29.24
N ASN A 77 29.85 10.16 28.88
CA ASN A 77 30.20 11.46 29.48
C ASN A 77 29.32 11.80 30.69
N LEU A 78 28.43 10.90 31.14
CA LEU A 78 27.61 11.13 32.34
C LEU A 78 28.44 11.09 33.63
N ARG A 79 29.73 10.69 33.59
CA ARG A 79 30.62 10.59 34.75
C ARG A 79 32.08 10.91 34.41
N ASP A 80 32.79 11.38 35.43
CA ASP A 80 34.25 11.51 35.43
C ASP A 80 34.86 10.10 35.46
N ASN A 81 35.64 9.74 34.43
CA ASN A 81 36.24 8.43 34.15
C ASN A 81 35.31 7.24 33.81
N SER A 82 35.27 6.88 32.51
CA SER A 82 35.36 5.54 31.88
C SER A 82 34.67 4.28 32.45
N SER A 83 33.85 4.37 33.50
CA SER A 83 33.28 3.20 34.17
C SER A 83 31.82 2.95 33.76
N PRO A 84 31.45 1.71 33.38
CA PRO A 84 30.06 1.35 33.11
C PRO A 84 29.19 1.48 34.38
N VAL A 85 27.86 1.51 34.20
CA VAL A 85 26.89 1.47 35.30
C VAL A 85 27.20 0.26 36.17
N ARG A 86 27.45 0.51 37.47
CA ARG A 86 27.81 -0.54 38.43
C ARG A 86 26.62 -1.43 38.75
N TYR A 87 26.87 -2.56 39.38
CA TYR A 87 25.81 -3.52 39.71
C TYR A 87 24.76 -2.92 40.66
N GLU A 88 25.16 -2.07 41.60
CA GLU A 88 24.26 -1.46 42.58
C GLU A 88 23.42 -0.30 41.97
N GLU A 89 23.73 0.09 40.73
CA GLU A 89 23.14 1.24 40.06
C GLU A 89 22.05 0.84 39.07
N ASP A 90 21.20 1.80 38.71
CA ASP A 90 20.07 1.60 37.81
C ASP A 90 20.53 1.24 36.39
N PRO A 91 20.23 0.04 35.87
CA PRO A 91 20.65 -0.38 34.53
C PRO A 91 19.83 0.26 33.41
N SER A 92 18.88 1.16 33.70
CA SER A 92 18.00 1.82 32.72
C SER A 92 18.68 2.36 31.43
N PRO A 93 19.91 2.91 31.45
CA PRO A 93 20.60 3.31 30.22
C PRO A 93 20.82 2.18 29.20
N TYR A 94 20.79 0.93 29.64
CA TYR A 94 21.00 -0.28 28.81
C TYR A 94 19.70 -0.93 28.34
N ARG A 95 18.54 -0.33 28.61
CA ARG A 95 17.26 -0.82 28.07
C ARG A 95 17.23 -0.70 26.55
N ILE A 96 16.51 -1.61 25.91
CA ILE A 96 16.47 -1.76 24.45
C ILE A 96 16.11 -0.47 23.71
N PHE A 97 15.21 0.36 24.24
CA PHE A 97 14.87 1.65 23.63
C PHE A 97 15.98 2.69 23.74
N ASN A 98 16.75 2.68 24.82
CA ASN A 98 17.90 3.56 24.96
C ASN A 98 19.03 3.13 24.03
N LEU A 99 19.26 1.82 23.88
CA LEU A 99 20.17 1.28 22.86
C LEU A 99 19.72 1.65 21.44
N THR A 100 18.42 1.51 21.15
CA THR A 100 17.82 1.94 19.87
C THR A 100 18.01 3.43 19.62
N LYS A 101 17.81 4.26 20.66
CA LYS A 101 18.03 5.71 20.61
C LYS A 101 19.48 6.06 20.32
N ASP A 102 20.44 5.29 20.83
CA ASP A 102 21.86 5.47 20.53
C ASP A 102 22.14 5.20 19.05
N ILE A 103 21.57 4.15 18.46
CA ILE A 103 21.73 3.84 17.02
C ILE A 103 21.07 4.89 16.13
N VAL A 104 19.88 5.37 16.49
CA VAL A 104 19.22 6.48 15.78
C VAL A 104 20.08 7.75 15.84
N ALA A 105 20.62 8.08 17.02
CA ALA A 105 21.48 9.24 17.19
C ALA A 105 22.81 9.08 16.45
N LEU A 106 23.35 7.87 16.36
CA LEU A 106 24.55 7.58 15.57
C LEU A 106 24.31 7.88 14.09
N ALA A 107 23.23 7.40 13.49
CA ALA A 107 22.91 7.67 12.09
C ALA A 107 22.81 9.19 11.82
N PHE A 108 22.16 9.94 12.71
CA PHE A 108 22.14 11.40 12.60
C PHE A 108 23.52 12.05 12.75
N ALA A 109 24.35 11.57 13.68
CA ALA A 109 25.71 12.07 13.87
C ALA A 109 26.61 11.79 12.64
N LEU A 110 26.33 10.72 11.90
CA LEU A 110 26.97 10.40 10.62
C LEU A 110 26.42 11.22 9.44
N GLY A 111 25.40 12.08 9.65
CA GLY A 111 24.79 12.89 8.60
C GLY A 111 23.66 12.21 7.83
N HIS A 112 23.22 11.03 8.27
CA HIS A 112 22.17 10.26 7.62
C HIS A 112 20.82 10.43 8.31
N ARG A 113 19.77 10.64 7.51
CA ARG A 113 18.37 10.66 7.98
C ARG A 113 17.67 9.31 7.78
N THR A 114 18.23 8.47 6.94
CA THR A 114 17.78 7.12 6.57
C THR A 114 18.96 6.16 6.63
N VAL A 115 18.68 4.89 6.90
CA VAL A 115 19.63 3.79 6.98
C VAL A 115 19.13 2.72 6.02
N HIS A 116 19.94 2.40 5.01
CA HIS A 116 19.59 1.44 3.95
C HIS A 116 19.32 0.05 4.52
N ALA A 117 20.16 -0.37 5.47
CA ALA A 117 19.95 -1.59 6.24
C ALA A 117 20.63 -1.52 7.61
N VAL A 118 19.98 -2.14 8.60
CA VAL A 118 20.59 -2.44 9.90
C VAL A 118 20.76 -3.95 10.03
N VAL A 119 21.98 -4.39 10.27
CA VAL A 119 22.36 -5.79 10.43
C VAL A 119 22.76 -5.99 11.88
N GLY A 120 22.16 -6.96 12.56
CA GLY A 120 22.48 -7.29 13.94
C GLY A 120 22.96 -8.73 14.08
N HIS A 121 23.87 -8.97 15.03
CA HIS A 121 24.24 -10.30 15.50
C HIS A 121 23.96 -10.44 17.00
N ASP A 122 23.37 -11.57 17.41
CA ASP A 122 23.03 -11.89 18.81
C ASP A 122 22.27 -10.73 19.50
N PHE A 123 22.78 -10.10 20.56
CA PHE A 123 22.12 -8.93 21.16
C PHE A 123 21.95 -7.74 20.18
N GLY A 124 22.85 -7.59 19.23
CA GLY A 124 22.72 -6.64 18.13
C GLY A 124 21.50 -6.91 17.26
N SER A 125 21.07 -8.17 17.11
CA SER A 125 19.81 -8.53 16.42
C SER A 125 18.59 -7.99 17.15
N ALA A 126 18.58 -8.04 18.49
CA ALA A 126 17.50 -7.45 19.27
C ALA A 126 17.42 -5.93 19.08
N VAL A 127 18.58 -5.25 19.06
CA VAL A 127 18.66 -3.79 18.82
C VAL A 127 18.25 -3.45 17.38
N ALA A 128 18.72 -4.21 16.39
CA ALA A 128 18.37 -4.02 14.98
C ALA A 128 16.85 -4.20 14.74
N GLY A 129 16.25 -5.24 15.31
CA GLY A 129 14.80 -5.46 15.29
C GLY A 129 14.02 -4.32 15.97
N ALA A 130 14.50 -3.82 17.11
CA ALA A 130 13.89 -2.66 17.77
C ALA A 130 14.01 -1.37 16.95
N CYS A 131 15.11 -1.16 16.20
CA CYS A 131 15.29 0.00 15.32
C CYS A 131 14.22 0.05 14.22
N VAL A 132 14.01 -1.05 13.50
CA VAL A 132 12.99 -1.11 12.44
C VAL A 132 11.56 -1.12 12.98
N LEU A 133 11.34 -1.65 14.18
CA LEU A 133 10.03 -1.64 14.82
C LEU A 133 9.65 -0.24 15.31
N ALA A 134 10.62 0.52 15.83
CA ALA A 134 10.41 1.86 16.35
C ALA A 134 10.42 2.94 15.25
N ARG A 135 11.24 2.79 14.20
CA ARG A 135 11.46 3.77 13.13
C ARG A 135 11.56 3.10 11.74
N PRO A 136 10.49 2.45 11.25
CA PRO A 136 10.48 1.86 9.90
C PRO A 136 10.64 2.92 8.80
N ASP A 137 10.33 4.18 9.11
CA ASP A 137 10.58 5.35 8.25
C ASP A 137 12.07 5.70 8.08
N MET A 138 12.92 5.22 8.98
CA MET A 138 14.36 5.50 9.00
C MET A 138 15.19 4.30 8.57
N PHE A 139 14.80 3.08 8.95
CA PHE A 139 15.57 1.86 8.68
C PHE A 139 14.85 1.01 7.63
N HIS A 140 15.36 0.98 6.41
CA HIS A 140 14.62 0.42 5.26
C HIS A 140 14.68 -1.10 5.13
N ARG A 141 15.65 -1.77 5.78
CA ARG A 141 15.83 -3.23 5.75
C ARG A 141 16.45 -3.70 7.07
N VAL A 142 16.15 -4.92 7.48
CA VAL A 142 16.80 -5.55 8.64
C VAL A 142 17.36 -6.91 8.30
N VAL A 143 18.56 -7.20 8.80
CA VAL A 143 19.12 -8.55 8.83
C VAL A 143 19.42 -8.93 10.26
N LEU A 144 18.92 -10.06 10.71
CA LEU A 144 19.14 -10.59 12.05
C LEU A 144 20.01 -11.83 11.98
N MET A 145 21.01 -11.93 12.86
CA MET A 145 21.89 -13.07 12.91
C MET A 145 21.87 -13.77 14.27
N SER A 146 21.81 -15.10 14.23
CA SER A 146 21.96 -16.01 15.38
C SER A 146 20.97 -15.91 16.55
N ALA A 147 20.13 -14.88 16.59
CA ALA A 147 19.10 -14.67 17.60
C ALA A 147 17.77 -14.30 16.93
N PRO A 148 16.77 -15.20 16.94
CA PRO A 148 15.45 -14.91 16.38
C PRO A 148 14.75 -13.76 17.11
N PHE A 149 14.04 -12.91 16.36
CA PHE A 149 13.27 -11.80 16.94
C PHE A 149 11.81 -12.18 17.12
N THR A 150 11.32 -12.22 18.36
CA THR A 150 9.98 -12.71 18.70
C THR A 150 9.07 -11.66 19.34
N GLY A 151 9.54 -10.42 19.50
CA GLY A 151 8.82 -9.36 20.22
C GLY A 151 9.04 -9.40 21.73
N ALA A 152 8.07 -8.90 22.52
CA ALA A 152 8.17 -8.89 23.98
C ALA A 152 8.27 -10.32 24.53
N PRO A 153 9.29 -10.65 25.36
CA PRO A 153 9.50 -12.01 25.82
C PRO A 153 8.40 -12.48 26.78
N SER A 154 8.05 -13.76 26.71
CA SER A 154 7.32 -14.48 27.77
C SER A 154 8.29 -15.38 28.54
N TYR A 155 8.41 -15.20 29.86
CA TYR A 155 9.28 -16.03 30.71
C TYR A 155 8.46 -16.95 31.63
N PRO A 156 8.77 -18.27 31.67
CA PRO A 156 8.45 -19.08 32.83
C PRO A 156 9.65 -19.85 33.45
N LEU A 157 9.68 -19.75 34.79
CA LEU A 157 10.08 -20.61 35.93
C LEU A 157 10.73 -22.01 35.75
N GLY A 158 11.65 -22.35 36.67
CA GLY A 158 11.70 -23.70 37.30
C GLY A 158 13.02 -24.50 37.31
N LEU A 159 14.13 -24.02 36.74
CA LEU A 159 15.38 -24.81 36.59
C LEU A 159 16.03 -25.32 37.89
N ALA A 160 15.71 -24.70 39.03
CA ALA A 160 16.21 -25.09 40.34
C ALA A 160 15.69 -26.47 40.83
N ALA A 161 14.66 -27.03 40.19
CA ALA A 161 14.03 -28.31 40.56
C ALA A 161 14.64 -29.55 39.87
N LEU A 162 15.66 -29.39 39.01
CA LEU A 162 16.35 -30.50 38.33
C LEU A 162 17.38 -31.19 39.26
N THR A 163 17.70 -32.46 38.98
CA THR A 163 18.74 -33.23 39.70
C THR A 163 19.82 -33.72 38.71
N PRO A 164 21.07 -33.20 38.77
CA PRO A 164 21.53 -32.14 39.67
C PRO A 164 20.95 -30.76 39.32
N PRO A 165 20.89 -29.81 40.28
CA PRO A 165 20.33 -28.47 40.04
C PRO A 165 21.15 -27.70 38.99
N LYS A 166 20.46 -27.02 38.07
CA LYS A 166 21.09 -26.23 37.01
C LYS A 166 20.64 -24.77 37.04
N LYS A 167 21.38 -23.88 36.36
CA LYS A 167 21.03 -22.45 36.16
C LYS A 167 21.26 -22.03 34.71
N HIS A 168 20.39 -21.15 34.19
CA HIS A 168 20.55 -20.59 32.85
C HIS A 168 21.59 -19.46 32.86
N TYR A 169 22.42 -19.38 31.82
CA TYR A 169 23.50 -18.40 31.73
C TYR A 169 23.01 -16.94 31.80
N THR A 170 21.87 -16.63 31.16
CA THR A 170 21.21 -15.31 31.22
C THR A 170 20.92 -14.86 32.64
N TRP A 171 20.48 -15.78 33.50
CA TRP A 171 20.24 -15.48 34.92
C TRP A 171 21.56 -15.32 35.67
N TYR A 172 22.54 -16.18 35.41
CA TYR A 172 23.87 -16.05 36.00
C TYR A 172 24.49 -14.68 35.69
N TYR A 173 24.53 -14.28 34.43
CA TYR A 173 25.09 -12.99 34.00
C TYR A 173 24.34 -11.76 34.52
N SER A 174 23.10 -11.92 34.98
CA SER A 174 22.36 -10.82 35.61
C SER A 174 22.60 -10.70 37.12
N GLN A 175 23.35 -11.63 37.75
CA GLN A 175 23.68 -11.61 39.16
C GLN A 175 25.00 -10.87 39.44
N PRO A 176 25.22 -10.32 40.66
CA PRO A 176 26.45 -9.60 40.99
C PRO A 176 27.68 -10.50 40.98
N GLU A 177 27.51 -11.77 41.35
CA GLU A 177 28.60 -12.74 41.42
C GLU A 177 29.21 -13.00 40.05
N ALA A 178 28.45 -12.88 38.95
CA ALA A 178 29.00 -13.08 37.61
C ALA A 178 30.05 -12.03 37.25
N ASN A 179 29.85 -10.76 37.63
CA ASN A 179 30.88 -9.74 37.39
C ASN A 179 32.13 -10.01 38.25
N VAL A 180 31.93 -10.43 39.50
CA VAL A 180 33.04 -10.80 40.40
C VAL A 180 33.79 -12.00 39.84
N ASP A 181 33.11 -13.05 39.42
CA ASP A 181 33.70 -14.27 38.87
C ASP A 181 34.52 -13.98 37.60
N MET A 182 33.98 -13.14 36.72
CA MET A 182 34.62 -12.75 35.46
C MET A 182 35.80 -11.78 35.66
N HIS A 183 36.00 -11.25 36.88
CA HIS A 183 37.14 -10.41 37.26
C HIS A 183 38.15 -11.14 38.19
N ALA A 184 37.66 -11.84 39.21
CA ALA A 184 38.46 -12.45 40.27
C ALA A 184 39.02 -13.82 39.89
N LYS A 185 38.38 -14.57 38.98
CA LYS A 185 38.89 -15.88 38.51
C LYS A 185 39.74 -15.78 37.23
N LEU A 186 39.85 -14.59 36.63
CA LEU A 186 40.63 -14.31 35.42
C LEU A 186 41.77 -13.31 35.74
N GLU A 187 42.59 -13.62 36.73
CA GLU A 187 43.59 -12.72 37.34
C GLU A 187 44.73 -12.28 36.40
N THR A 188 44.85 -12.89 35.22
CA THR A 188 45.87 -12.55 34.22
C THR A 188 45.25 -12.40 32.84
N LEU A 189 45.86 -11.57 31.98
CA LEU A 189 45.47 -11.43 30.58
C LEU A 189 45.50 -12.78 29.84
N ALA A 190 46.43 -13.67 30.18
CA ALA A 190 46.50 -15.02 29.63
C ALA A 190 45.29 -15.89 30.05
N ALA A 191 44.83 -15.79 31.30
CA ALA A 191 43.64 -16.48 31.76
C ALA A 191 42.37 -15.97 31.07
N LEU A 192 42.24 -14.64 30.90
CA LEU A 192 41.16 -14.02 30.15
C LEU A 192 41.15 -14.46 28.68
N HIS A 193 42.33 -14.49 28.05
CA HIS A 193 42.49 -14.96 26.68
C HIS A 193 42.08 -16.43 26.54
N ALA A 194 42.50 -17.31 27.46
CA ALA A 194 42.10 -18.71 27.48
C ALA A 194 40.58 -18.89 27.67
N PHE A 195 39.97 -18.08 28.54
CA PHE A 195 38.52 -18.06 28.73
C PHE A 195 37.79 -17.66 27.45
N LEU A 196 38.17 -16.55 26.81
CA LEU A 196 37.53 -16.11 25.56
C LEU A 196 37.72 -17.15 24.45
N ARG A 197 38.90 -17.76 24.33
CA ARG A 197 39.14 -18.87 23.39
C ARG A 197 38.14 -20.00 23.58
N ALA A 198 37.96 -20.45 24.84
CA ALA A 198 37.00 -21.49 25.17
C ALA A 198 35.55 -21.03 24.91
N TYR A 199 35.19 -19.81 25.28
CA TYR A 199 33.85 -19.25 25.10
C TYR A 199 33.44 -19.16 23.61
N TYR A 200 34.32 -18.63 22.76
CA TYR A 200 34.08 -18.60 21.32
C TYR A 200 34.01 -20.02 20.73
N HIS A 201 34.89 -20.93 21.17
CA HIS A 201 34.92 -22.32 20.70
C HIS A 201 33.62 -23.07 20.98
N VAL A 202 33.12 -23.07 22.23
CA VAL A 202 31.91 -23.85 22.60
C VAL A 202 30.64 -23.40 21.88
N LYS A 203 30.63 -22.19 21.30
CA LYS A 203 29.52 -21.67 20.49
C LYS A 203 29.75 -21.79 18.97
N SER A 204 30.94 -22.18 18.52
CA SER A 204 31.30 -22.30 17.11
C SER A 204 30.99 -23.68 16.53
N ALA A 205 31.11 -23.83 15.20
CA ALA A 205 31.01 -25.13 14.54
C ALA A 205 32.16 -26.10 14.87
N ASP A 206 33.28 -25.58 15.39
CA ASP A 206 34.46 -26.35 15.75
C ASP A 206 34.21 -27.25 16.97
N TRP A 207 33.26 -26.90 17.84
CA TRP A 207 32.92 -27.73 19.00
C TRP A 207 31.90 -28.80 18.59
N ALA A 208 32.35 -30.06 18.55
CA ALA A 208 31.56 -31.18 18.03
C ALA A 208 30.24 -31.44 18.78
N GLN A 209 30.09 -30.95 20.01
CA GLN A 209 28.87 -31.10 20.80
C GLN A 209 27.74 -30.13 20.40
N ASN A 210 28.00 -29.15 19.51
CA ASN A 210 26.95 -28.30 18.95
C ASN A 210 26.13 -29.05 17.89
N VAL A 211 25.08 -29.73 18.35
CA VAL A 211 24.09 -30.45 17.52
C VAL A 211 22.69 -29.88 17.78
N PRO A 212 22.40 -28.68 17.24
CA PRO A 212 21.15 -27.99 17.55
C PRO A 212 19.93 -28.65 16.91
N HIS A 213 18.80 -28.56 17.59
CA HIS A 213 17.50 -28.98 17.10
C HIS A 213 16.37 -28.20 17.78
N PRO A 214 15.18 -28.08 17.15
CA PRO A 214 14.05 -27.39 17.74
C PRO A 214 13.61 -28.05 19.06
N LEU A 215 13.53 -27.27 20.13
CA LEU A 215 13.01 -27.73 21.41
C LEU A 215 11.48 -27.80 21.39
N PRO A 216 10.86 -28.86 21.95
CA PRO A 216 9.42 -29.09 21.82
C PRO A 216 8.55 -28.20 22.72
N ARG A 217 9.07 -27.73 23.87
CA ARG A 217 8.33 -26.93 24.87
C ARG A 217 9.28 -26.16 25.78
N ALA A 218 8.79 -25.07 26.38
CA ALA A 218 9.57 -24.24 27.32
C ALA A 218 9.42 -24.74 28.77
N ASP A 219 10.01 -25.91 29.07
CA ASP A 219 10.09 -26.43 30.43
C ASP A 219 11.50 -26.85 30.83
N ALA A 220 11.71 -27.12 32.12
CA ALA A 220 13.02 -27.44 32.65
C ALA A 220 13.65 -28.71 32.04
N GLY A 221 12.83 -29.66 31.57
CA GLY A 221 13.31 -30.90 30.95
C GLY A 221 13.87 -30.65 29.54
N ALA A 222 13.10 -29.96 28.70
CA ALA A 222 13.52 -29.59 27.35
C ALA A 222 14.69 -28.60 27.37
N LEU A 223 14.69 -27.62 28.29
CA LEU A 223 15.82 -26.70 28.43
C LEU A 223 17.10 -27.45 28.86
N ALA A 224 17.02 -28.54 29.61
CA ALA A 224 18.20 -29.29 30.05
C ALA A 224 18.96 -30.00 28.92
N GLU A 225 18.38 -30.09 27.71
CA GLU A 225 19.01 -30.62 26.49
C GLU A 225 20.00 -29.63 25.88
N LEU A 226 19.89 -28.34 26.21
CA LEU A 226 20.84 -27.32 25.75
C LEU A 226 22.25 -27.58 26.31
N PRO A 227 23.30 -27.23 25.54
CA PRO A 227 24.69 -27.35 25.98
C PRO A 227 24.98 -26.72 27.36
N GLY A 228 26.00 -27.24 28.04
CA GLY A 228 26.39 -26.83 29.38
C GLY A 228 26.74 -25.34 29.53
N TYR A 229 27.12 -24.67 28.44
CA TYR A 229 27.37 -23.22 28.44
C TYR A 229 26.09 -22.37 28.39
N TYR A 230 24.95 -22.93 27.95
CA TYR A 230 23.62 -22.32 28.09
C TYR A 230 23.00 -22.68 29.45
N ILE A 231 23.11 -23.95 29.85
CA ILE A 231 22.54 -24.49 31.09
C ILE A 231 23.66 -25.05 31.97
N MET A 232 24.15 -24.17 32.83
CA MET A 232 25.34 -24.41 33.63
C MET A 232 25.00 -25.21 34.90
N PRO A 233 25.95 -26.03 35.41
CA PRO A 233 25.84 -26.55 36.77
C PRO A 233 25.73 -25.39 37.77
N ARG A 234 24.83 -25.52 38.76
CA ARG A 234 24.48 -24.43 39.68
C ARG A 234 25.70 -23.90 40.45
N GLU A 235 26.60 -24.80 40.83
CA GLU A 235 27.81 -24.56 41.61
C GLU A 235 28.99 -24.01 40.79
N LYS A 236 28.96 -24.13 39.46
CA LYS A 236 30.04 -23.64 38.59
C LYS A 236 29.82 -22.20 38.16
N THR A 237 30.93 -21.50 37.93
CA THR A 237 30.98 -20.19 37.28
C THR A 237 31.05 -20.33 35.75
N MET A 238 30.88 -19.23 35.02
CA MET A 238 30.99 -19.30 33.55
C MET A 238 32.40 -19.69 33.09
N PRO A 239 33.48 -19.10 33.64
CA PRO A 239 34.83 -19.54 33.30
C PRO A 239 35.07 -21.03 33.56
N GLU A 240 34.68 -21.55 34.73
CA GLU A 240 34.83 -22.97 35.07
C GLU A 240 34.01 -23.90 34.17
N THR A 241 32.90 -23.39 33.63
CA THR A 241 32.01 -24.17 32.76
C THR A 241 32.61 -24.30 31.37
N VAL A 242 33.02 -23.19 30.74
CA VAL A 242 33.52 -23.22 29.35
C VAL A 242 34.96 -23.69 29.25
N LEU A 243 35.81 -23.40 30.25
CA LEU A 243 37.22 -23.85 30.25
C LEU A 243 37.36 -25.37 30.35
N ALA A 244 36.34 -26.07 30.86
CA ALA A 244 36.30 -27.53 30.86
C ALA A 244 36.28 -28.11 29.43
N ASP A 245 35.76 -27.34 28.48
CA ASP A 245 35.64 -27.68 27.05
C ASP A 245 36.57 -26.80 26.19
N ALA A 246 37.68 -26.30 26.75
CA ALA A 246 38.65 -25.50 26.01
C ALA A 246 39.30 -26.33 24.87
N PRO A 247 39.48 -25.73 23.68
CA PRO A 247 40.07 -26.45 22.53
C PRO A 247 41.52 -26.85 22.80
N ALA A 248 41.93 -27.99 22.26
CA ALA A 248 43.31 -28.46 22.33
C ALA A 248 44.25 -27.54 21.53
N PRO A 249 45.56 -27.48 21.85
CA PRO A 249 46.51 -26.62 21.12
C PRO A 249 46.53 -26.83 19.59
N ASP A 250 46.29 -28.04 19.11
CA ASP A 250 46.16 -28.34 17.67
C ASP A 250 44.88 -27.83 17.04
N GLU A 251 43.79 -27.73 17.81
CA GLU A 251 42.54 -27.12 17.36
C GLU A 251 42.67 -25.60 17.29
N ILE A 252 43.33 -24.99 18.29
CA ILE A 252 43.65 -23.56 18.30
C ILE A 252 44.50 -23.19 17.07
N ARG A 253 45.54 -23.96 16.76
CA ARG A 253 46.40 -23.72 15.57
C ARG A 253 45.65 -23.85 14.24
N ARG A 254 44.60 -24.67 14.18
CA ARG A 254 43.80 -24.91 12.96
C ARG A 254 42.62 -23.95 12.82
N ASN A 255 42.28 -23.20 13.86
CA ASN A 255 41.20 -22.23 13.84
C ASN A 255 41.58 -21.04 12.92
N ALA A 256 41.03 -21.05 11.71
CA ALA A 256 41.33 -20.05 10.68
C ALA A 256 40.48 -18.77 10.81
N TRP A 257 39.30 -18.87 11.42
CA TRP A 257 38.31 -17.78 11.48
C TRP A 257 38.52 -16.82 12.67
N LEU A 258 39.22 -17.27 13.72
CA LEU A 258 39.62 -16.46 14.86
C LEU A 258 41.04 -16.82 15.33
N PRO A 259 42.09 -16.44 14.59
CA PRO A 259 43.49 -16.65 15.01
C PRO A 259 43.80 -16.01 16.36
N ASP A 260 44.84 -16.47 17.06
CA ASP A 260 45.22 -15.92 18.39
C ASP A 260 45.52 -14.42 18.36
N ALA A 261 46.10 -13.91 17.27
CA ALA A 261 46.34 -12.47 17.11
C ALA A 261 45.04 -11.64 17.06
N GLU A 262 43.95 -12.22 16.54
CA GLU A 262 42.64 -11.55 16.50
C GLU A 262 41.89 -11.73 17.81
N LEU A 263 41.98 -12.91 18.45
CA LEU A 263 41.41 -13.13 19.78
C LEU A 263 42.02 -12.19 20.82
N ALA A 264 43.32 -11.90 20.70
CA ALA A 264 44.02 -10.94 21.56
C ALA A 264 43.37 -9.55 21.56
N VAL A 265 42.75 -9.12 20.46
CA VAL A 265 42.00 -7.86 20.40
C VAL A 265 40.85 -7.86 21.42
N TYR A 266 40.07 -8.93 21.48
CA TYR A 266 38.99 -9.06 22.46
C TYR A 266 39.52 -9.15 23.89
N ALA A 267 40.57 -9.95 24.11
CA ALA A 267 41.18 -10.12 25.43
C ALA A 267 41.74 -8.79 25.97
N ASP A 268 42.44 -8.02 25.15
CA ASP A 268 43.00 -6.71 25.52
C ASP A 268 41.91 -5.69 25.86
N GLU A 269 40.84 -5.63 25.06
CA GLU A 269 39.74 -4.70 25.32
C GLU A 269 38.97 -5.08 26.59
N TYR A 270 38.64 -6.36 26.81
CA TYR A 270 38.00 -6.80 28.05
C TYR A 270 38.93 -6.68 29.27
N TRP A 271 40.24 -6.84 29.10
CA TRP A 271 41.20 -6.57 30.17
C TRP A 271 41.18 -5.10 30.59
N ARG A 272 40.97 -4.19 29.62
CA ARG A 272 40.85 -2.76 29.86
C ARG A 272 39.50 -2.36 30.46
N THR A 273 38.39 -2.93 29.98
CA THR A 273 37.03 -2.47 30.32
C THR A 273 36.34 -3.28 31.40
N GLY A 274 36.75 -4.53 31.61
CA GLY A 274 35.93 -5.53 32.30
C GLY A 274 34.66 -5.90 31.54
N PHE A 275 33.85 -6.77 32.14
CA PHE A 275 32.60 -7.29 31.55
C PHE A 275 31.35 -6.54 31.98
N GLN A 276 31.41 -5.73 33.05
CA GLN A 276 30.25 -5.09 33.67
C GLN A 276 29.35 -4.34 32.67
N GLY A 277 29.93 -3.66 31.68
CA GLY A 277 29.16 -2.95 30.65
C GLY A 277 28.25 -3.86 29.84
N GLY A 278 28.77 -5.00 29.35
CA GLY A 278 27.98 -6.01 28.65
C GLY A 278 27.02 -6.77 29.56
N LEU A 279 27.41 -7.05 30.81
CA LEU A 279 26.54 -7.72 31.79
C LEU A 279 25.26 -6.90 32.12
N ASN A 280 25.31 -5.57 31.98
CA ASN A 280 24.13 -4.74 32.14
C ASN A 280 23.02 -5.02 31.10
N TRP A 281 23.34 -5.56 29.92
CA TRP A 281 22.33 -5.98 28.93
C TRP A 281 21.48 -7.14 29.47
N TYR A 282 22.12 -8.11 30.12
CA TYR A 282 21.46 -9.24 30.78
C TYR A 282 20.65 -8.81 32.02
N ARG A 283 21.16 -7.83 32.80
CA ARG A 283 20.43 -7.25 33.94
C ARG A 283 19.10 -6.62 33.52
N CYS A 284 19.06 -5.93 32.38
CA CYS A 284 17.80 -5.39 31.84
C CYS A 284 16.84 -6.51 31.40
N LEU A 285 17.37 -7.56 30.78
CA LEU A 285 16.57 -8.68 30.28
C LEU A 285 15.86 -9.45 31.41
N THR A 286 16.49 -9.58 32.58
CA THR A 286 15.94 -10.27 33.75
C THR A 286 15.39 -9.32 34.82
N ASP A 287 15.07 -8.06 34.48
CA ASP A 287 14.58 -7.08 35.44
C ASP A 287 13.25 -7.52 36.08
N ALA A 288 13.31 -7.90 37.37
CA ALA A 288 12.18 -8.38 38.15
C ALA A 288 11.06 -7.33 38.34
N THR A 289 11.34 -6.05 38.10
CA THR A 289 10.33 -4.98 38.19
C THR A 289 9.35 -4.99 37.01
N GLY A 290 9.61 -5.79 35.97
CA GLY A 290 8.76 -5.89 34.78
C GLY A 290 8.80 -4.67 33.86
N ARG A 291 9.59 -3.64 34.19
CA ARG A 291 9.68 -2.38 33.42
C ARG A 291 10.18 -2.59 31.99
N TYR A 292 11.14 -3.50 31.82
CA TYR A 292 11.63 -3.89 30.49
C TYR A 292 10.52 -4.52 29.62
N VAL A 293 9.76 -5.46 30.18
CA VAL A 293 8.63 -6.11 29.50
C VAL A 293 7.53 -5.10 29.19
N SER A 294 7.23 -4.17 30.12
CA SER A 294 6.19 -3.16 29.92
C SER A 294 6.47 -2.21 28.77
N GLU A 295 7.75 -1.84 28.55
CA GLU A 295 8.12 -0.99 27.41
C GLU A 295 7.94 -1.72 26.08
N LEU A 296 8.28 -3.00 26.02
CA LEU A 296 8.11 -3.83 24.81
C LEU A 296 6.65 -4.12 24.48
N LEU A 297 5.76 -4.19 25.49
CA LEU A 297 4.32 -4.41 25.29
C LEU A 297 3.62 -3.29 24.51
N VAL A 298 4.21 -2.08 24.45
CA VAL A 298 3.70 -0.98 23.60
C VAL A 298 3.69 -1.37 22.11
N PHE A 299 4.55 -2.30 21.71
CA PHE A 299 4.65 -2.82 20.35
C PHE A 299 4.01 -4.21 20.20
N SER A 300 3.25 -4.67 21.20
CA SER A 300 2.54 -5.94 21.14
C SER A 300 1.57 -5.96 19.95
N GLY A 301 1.66 -7.00 19.13
CA GLY A 301 0.85 -7.15 17.91
C GLY A 301 1.35 -6.35 16.69
N LYS A 302 2.42 -5.56 16.81
CA LYS A 302 3.07 -4.96 15.64
C LYS A 302 4.01 -5.94 14.95
N THR A 303 4.10 -5.84 13.64
CA THR A 303 5.03 -6.59 12.80
C THR A 303 6.11 -5.65 12.25
N VAL A 304 7.27 -6.21 11.89
CA VAL A 304 8.31 -5.48 11.15
C VAL A 304 7.87 -5.38 9.70
N GLU A 305 7.51 -4.17 9.28
CA GLU A 305 6.92 -3.89 7.96
C GLU A 305 7.98 -3.85 6.83
N VAL A 306 9.22 -3.55 7.18
CA VAL A 306 10.33 -3.47 6.22
C VAL A 306 10.86 -4.86 5.85
N PRO A 307 11.42 -5.05 4.65
CA PRO A 307 12.02 -6.32 4.27
C PRO A 307 13.01 -6.83 5.32
N ALA A 308 12.88 -8.11 5.67
CA ALA A 308 13.71 -8.77 6.67
C ALA A 308 14.40 -10.03 6.11
N MET A 309 15.57 -10.36 6.66
CA MET A 309 16.30 -11.61 6.45
C MET A 309 16.89 -12.12 7.77
N PHE A 310 16.91 -13.44 7.94
CA PHE A 310 17.56 -14.10 9.07
C PHE A 310 18.70 -14.98 8.57
N ILE A 311 19.90 -14.85 9.17
CA ILE A 311 21.08 -15.65 8.82
C ILE A 311 21.63 -16.28 10.11
N SER A 312 21.82 -17.58 10.14
CA SER A 312 22.51 -18.24 11.26
C SER A 312 23.35 -19.41 10.79
N GLY A 313 24.19 -19.95 11.67
CA GLY A 313 24.89 -21.20 11.42
C GLY A 313 23.98 -22.41 11.62
N GLU A 314 24.17 -23.45 10.80
CA GLU A 314 23.48 -24.74 10.97
C GLU A 314 23.73 -25.37 12.35
N LYS A 315 24.92 -25.14 12.94
CA LYS A 315 25.32 -25.65 14.26
C LYS A 315 25.05 -24.65 15.39
N ASP A 316 24.24 -23.62 15.17
CA ASP A 316 23.95 -22.61 16.20
C ASP A 316 22.71 -22.96 17.04
N TRP A 317 22.93 -23.27 18.32
CA TRP A 317 21.86 -23.44 19.31
C TRP A 317 21.09 -22.14 19.62
N GLY A 318 21.65 -20.97 19.31
CA GLY A 318 21.01 -19.66 19.51
C GLY A 318 19.68 -19.52 18.77
N VAL A 319 19.54 -20.20 17.64
CA VAL A 319 18.31 -20.28 16.83
C VAL A 319 17.19 -21.04 17.55
N TRP A 320 17.55 -22.08 18.31
CA TRP A 320 16.60 -23.05 18.85
C TRP A 320 16.49 -23.04 20.38
N GLN A 321 17.28 -22.21 21.07
CA GLN A 321 17.28 -22.09 22.53
C GLN A 321 15.91 -21.66 23.11
N SER A 322 15.08 -21.02 22.28
CA SER A 322 13.72 -20.60 22.63
C SER A 322 12.70 -21.38 21.79
N PRO A 323 11.94 -22.30 22.38
CA PRO A 323 10.89 -23.06 21.68
C PRO A 323 9.92 -22.15 20.93
N GLY A 324 9.67 -22.42 19.65
CA GLY A 324 8.74 -21.66 18.80
C GLY A 324 9.24 -20.28 18.35
N ALA A 325 10.47 -19.89 18.68
CA ALA A 325 10.98 -18.55 18.34
C ALA A 325 11.14 -18.31 16.83
N VAL A 326 11.54 -19.34 16.07
CA VAL A 326 11.65 -19.25 14.61
C VAL A 326 10.28 -19.06 13.96
N ASP A 327 9.29 -19.86 14.36
CA ASP A 327 7.92 -19.73 13.85
C ASP A 327 7.37 -18.35 14.18
N LYS A 328 7.59 -17.89 15.42
CA LYS A 328 7.14 -16.56 15.83
C LYS A 328 7.83 -15.44 15.05
N MET A 329 9.12 -15.55 14.80
CA MET A 329 9.88 -14.62 13.97
C MET A 329 9.31 -14.53 12.56
N LYS A 330 8.99 -15.67 11.94
CA LYS A 330 8.35 -15.72 10.60
C LYS A 330 6.97 -15.05 10.59
N GLU A 331 6.23 -15.08 11.70
CA GLU A 331 4.95 -14.36 11.81
C GLU A 331 5.13 -12.85 11.96
N VAL A 332 6.12 -12.41 12.75
CA VAL A 332 6.26 -10.99 13.12
C VAL A 332 7.17 -10.20 12.18
N MET A 333 7.93 -10.86 11.31
CA MET A 333 8.83 -10.21 10.34
C MET A 333 8.35 -10.40 8.91
N HIS A 334 8.49 -9.36 8.08
CA HIS A 334 8.24 -9.43 6.64
C HIS A 334 9.37 -10.20 5.91
N MET A 335 9.35 -11.53 6.05
CA MET A 335 10.40 -12.46 5.61
C MET A 335 9.78 -13.70 4.95
N GLY A 336 10.10 -13.95 3.67
CA GLY A 336 9.76 -15.20 2.98
C GLY A 336 10.63 -16.37 3.42
N ASP A 337 10.21 -17.61 3.13
CA ASP A 337 10.97 -18.82 3.51
C ASP A 337 12.39 -18.86 2.90
N ASP A 338 12.59 -18.23 1.74
CA ASP A 338 13.88 -18.08 1.06
C ASP A 338 14.86 -17.13 1.79
N ARG A 339 14.37 -16.39 2.79
CA ARG A 339 15.14 -15.41 3.58
C ARG A 339 15.45 -15.88 5.00
N PHE A 340 15.09 -17.12 5.34
CA PHE A 340 15.60 -17.82 6.53
C PHE A 340 16.77 -18.71 6.10
N VAL A 341 17.99 -18.29 6.43
CA VAL A 341 19.22 -18.92 5.94
C VAL A 341 19.99 -19.57 7.08
N LEU A 342 20.25 -20.88 6.95
CA LEU A 342 21.22 -21.59 7.79
C LEU A 342 22.46 -21.91 6.95
N ILE A 343 23.62 -21.37 7.34
CA ILE A 343 24.89 -21.59 6.65
C ILE A 343 25.48 -22.91 7.16
N LEU A 344 25.67 -23.85 6.22
CA LEU A 344 26.14 -25.21 6.50
C LEU A 344 27.50 -25.19 7.21
N GLY A 345 27.67 -26.10 8.17
CA GLY A 345 28.94 -26.26 8.89
C GLY A 345 29.42 -25.04 9.68
N THR A 346 28.51 -24.10 10.00
CA THR A 346 28.81 -22.84 10.70
C THR A 346 28.11 -22.80 12.06
N GLY A 347 28.76 -22.23 13.07
CA GLY A 347 28.22 -22.05 14.41
C GLY A 347 27.60 -20.67 14.65
N HIS A 348 27.65 -20.22 15.90
CA HIS A 348 27.04 -18.99 16.35
C HIS A 348 27.71 -17.72 15.80
N TRP A 349 29.00 -17.75 15.46
CA TRP A 349 29.75 -16.56 15.05
C TRP A 349 29.77 -16.42 13.54
N VAL A 350 28.60 -16.49 12.92
CA VAL A 350 28.42 -16.68 11.47
C VAL A 350 29.17 -15.66 10.59
N GLN A 351 29.20 -14.40 10.98
CA GLN A 351 29.94 -13.31 10.34
C GLN A 351 31.47 -13.41 10.47
N GLN A 352 31.97 -14.22 11.40
CA GLN A 352 33.40 -14.48 11.62
C GLN A 352 33.81 -15.85 11.06
N GLU A 353 33.01 -16.90 11.27
CA GLU A 353 33.24 -18.28 10.84
C GLU A 353 33.15 -18.45 9.31
N GLN A 354 32.16 -17.80 8.68
CA GLN A 354 31.92 -17.87 7.22
C GLN A 354 31.55 -16.48 6.64
N PRO A 355 32.46 -15.49 6.72
CA PRO A 355 32.17 -14.12 6.29
C PRO A 355 31.76 -14.03 4.82
N ASP A 356 32.36 -14.83 3.94
CA ASP A 356 32.06 -14.80 2.50
C ASP A 356 30.62 -15.25 2.20
N ALA A 357 30.16 -16.31 2.86
CA ALA A 357 28.80 -16.81 2.71
C ALA A 357 27.78 -15.79 3.26
N VAL A 358 28.11 -15.13 4.38
CA VAL A 358 27.30 -14.03 4.93
C VAL A 358 27.22 -12.86 3.96
N VAL A 359 28.37 -12.41 3.45
CA VAL A 359 28.47 -11.30 2.49
C VAL A 359 27.67 -11.60 1.23
N GLU A 360 27.69 -12.83 0.72
CA GLU A 360 26.88 -13.24 -0.43
C GLU A 360 25.38 -12.98 -0.18
N LYS A 361 24.86 -13.44 0.97
CA LYS A 361 23.44 -13.27 1.33
C LYS A 361 23.06 -11.82 1.60
N LEU A 362 23.94 -11.08 2.27
CA LEU A 362 23.76 -9.64 2.45
C LEU A 362 23.73 -8.92 1.10
N ARG A 363 24.65 -9.21 0.19
CA ARG A 363 24.68 -8.60 -1.15
C ARG A 363 23.42 -8.90 -1.96
N SER A 364 22.89 -10.13 -1.90
CA SER A 364 21.64 -10.46 -2.58
C SER A 364 20.45 -9.71 -1.99
N PHE A 365 20.40 -9.56 -0.66
CA PHE A 365 19.27 -8.93 0.02
C PHE A 365 19.24 -7.40 -0.09
N LEU A 366 20.42 -6.78 -0.18
CA LEU A 366 20.55 -5.32 -0.15
C LEU A 366 20.30 -4.64 -1.51
N ARG A 367 20.13 -5.40 -2.60
CA ARG A 367 19.93 -4.89 -3.97
C ARG A 367 18.46 -5.02 -4.41
N GLN A 368 17.92 -4.04 -5.15
CA GLN A 368 16.64 -4.20 -5.86
C GLN A 368 16.89 -5.04 -7.11
N ASP A 369 16.35 -6.25 -7.13
CA ASP A 369 16.50 -7.19 -8.22
C ASP A 369 15.26 -7.17 -9.15
N ARG A 370 15.37 -7.86 -10.28
CA ARG A 370 14.26 -8.00 -11.23
C ARG A 370 13.01 -8.59 -10.59
N LYS A 371 13.18 -9.47 -9.59
CA LYS A 371 12.05 -10.07 -8.84
C LYS A 371 11.24 -8.98 -8.13
N GLU A 372 11.90 -8.07 -7.41
CA GLU A 372 11.24 -6.95 -6.74
C GLU A 372 10.46 -6.05 -7.73
N ILE A 373 11.02 -5.78 -8.92
CA ILE A 373 10.34 -4.99 -9.96
C ILE A 373 9.07 -5.71 -10.45
N CYS A 374 9.16 -7.01 -10.74
CA CYS A 374 8.00 -7.80 -11.15
C CYS A 374 6.93 -7.85 -10.06
N GLU A 375 7.32 -7.94 -8.79
CA GLU A 375 6.41 -7.93 -7.64
C GLU A 375 5.71 -6.58 -7.47
N ILE A 376 6.43 -5.46 -7.58
CA ILE A 376 5.86 -4.10 -7.55
C ILE A 376 4.80 -3.94 -8.64
N LEU A 377 5.12 -4.29 -9.89
CA LEU A 377 4.18 -4.18 -11.00
C LEU A 377 2.96 -5.09 -10.79
N CYS A 378 3.16 -6.35 -10.42
CA CYS A 378 2.06 -7.29 -10.17
C CYS A 378 1.19 -6.86 -8.98
N ASN A 379 1.77 -6.23 -7.95
CA ASN A 379 1.03 -5.69 -6.80
C ASN A 379 0.17 -4.51 -7.27
N GLY A 380 0.76 -3.55 -7.99
CA GLY A 380 0.02 -2.43 -8.58
C GLY A 380 -1.11 -2.86 -9.52
N LEU A 381 -0.91 -3.92 -10.32
CA LEU A 381 -1.96 -4.52 -11.14
C LEU A 381 -3.07 -5.15 -10.29
N ALA A 382 -2.72 -5.88 -9.23
CA ALA A 382 -3.72 -6.46 -8.32
C ALA A 382 -4.57 -5.38 -7.64
N ARG A 383 -3.99 -4.20 -7.34
CA ARG A 383 -4.73 -3.04 -6.84
C ARG A 383 -5.71 -2.44 -7.86
N GLN A 384 -5.51 -2.69 -9.16
CA GLN A 384 -6.35 -2.16 -10.24
C GLN A 384 -7.21 -3.23 -10.92
N GLU A 385 -7.15 -4.49 -10.48
CA GLU A 385 -7.86 -5.62 -11.08
C GLU A 385 -9.38 -5.39 -11.06
N TYR A 386 -9.92 -4.67 -10.08
CA TYR A 386 -11.34 -4.32 -9.99
C TYR A 386 -11.83 -3.41 -11.14
N ARG A 387 -10.91 -2.72 -11.83
CA ARG A 387 -11.21 -1.89 -13.01
C ARG A 387 -11.16 -2.68 -14.33
N GLY A 388 -10.57 -3.87 -14.33
CA GLY A 388 -10.46 -4.72 -15.52
C GLY A 388 -9.63 -5.97 -15.24
N TYR A 389 -10.14 -7.13 -15.66
CA TYR A 389 -9.56 -8.44 -15.33
C TYR A 389 -9.72 -9.48 -16.44
N ASP A 390 -10.04 -9.04 -17.68
CA ASP A 390 -10.10 -9.94 -18.84
C ASP A 390 -8.71 -10.41 -19.27
N SER A 391 -7.70 -9.59 -19.00
CA SER A 391 -6.28 -9.90 -19.27
C SER A 391 -5.34 -8.94 -18.55
N ALA A 392 -4.08 -9.34 -18.40
CA ALA A 392 -3.03 -8.52 -17.80
C ALA A 392 -1.67 -8.77 -18.45
N GLY A 393 -0.77 -7.78 -18.34
CA GLY A 393 0.62 -7.95 -18.79
C GLY A 393 1.59 -6.92 -18.25
N ILE A 394 2.89 -7.25 -18.33
CA ILE A 394 4.01 -6.39 -17.94
C ILE A 394 5.09 -6.35 -19.02
N GLY A 395 5.82 -5.25 -19.12
CA GLY A 395 6.99 -5.08 -19.97
C GLY A 395 8.15 -4.46 -19.18
N ILE A 396 9.23 -5.23 -19.01
CA ILE A 396 10.40 -4.93 -18.17
C ILE A 396 11.69 -4.96 -19.00
N ASP A 397 12.78 -4.43 -18.45
CA ASP A 397 14.09 -4.47 -19.10
C ASP A 397 14.74 -5.88 -19.03
N GLY A 398 15.30 -6.31 -20.16
CA GLY A 398 15.97 -7.59 -20.34
C GLY A 398 17.40 -7.63 -19.81
N ASP A 399 18.16 -8.65 -20.21
CA ASP A 399 19.51 -8.86 -19.71
C ASP A 399 20.54 -7.96 -20.39
N LYS A 400 20.28 -7.57 -21.64
CA LYS A 400 21.15 -6.66 -22.39
C LYS A 400 20.53 -5.26 -22.47
N PRO A 401 21.35 -4.20 -22.58
CA PRO A 401 20.83 -2.86 -22.85
C PRO A 401 19.94 -2.83 -24.09
N GLY A 402 18.73 -2.29 -23.96
CA GLY A 402 17.74 -2.22 -25.04
C GLY A 402 16.96 -3.50 -25.31
N GLU A 403 17.22 -4.58 -24.57
CA GLU A 403 16.39 -5.79 -24.57
C GLU A 403 15.17 -5.57 -23.68
N VAL A 404 14.00 -6.06 -24.11
CA VAL A 404 12.74 -5.97 -23.36
C VAL A 404 12.19 -7.37 -23.17
N VAL A 405 11.83 -7.70 -21.93
CA VAL A 405 11.11 -8.92 -21.58
C VAL A 405 9.68 -8.53 -21.24
N TYR A 406 8.70 -9.29 -21.73
CA TYR A 406 7.30 -9.01 -21.41
C TYR A 406 6.53 -10.31 -21.19
N PHE A 407 5.50 -10.20 -20.34
CA PHE A 407 4.61 -11.30 -19.98
C PHE A 407 3.18 -10.83 -20.20
N LYS A 408 2.36 -11.66 -20.84
CA LYS A 408 0.97 -11.35 -21.16
C LYS A 408 0.12 -12.59 -20.93
N GLU A 409 -0.93 -12.45 -20.14
CA GLU A 409 -1.81 -13.55 -19.75
C GLU A 409 -3.28 -13.13 -19.91
N VAL A 410 -4.12 -14.06 -20.34
CA VAL A 410 -5.58 -13.87 -20.40
C VAL A 410 -6.18 -14.25 -19.04
N GLY A 411 -7.06 -13.40 -18.53
CA GLY A 411 -7.66 -13.51 -17.19
C GLY A 411 -6.94 -12.67 -16.13
N LYS A 412 -7.04 -13.14 -14.88
CA LYS A 412 -6.63 -12.41 -13.68
C LYS A 412 -5.11 -12.33 -13.52
N VAL A 413 -4.64 -11.34 -12.75
CA VAL A 413 -3.23 -11.08 -12.40
C VAL A 413 -2.57 -12.28 -11.72
N ALA A 414 -3.34 -13.12 -11.01
CA ALA A 414 -2.84 -14.37 -10.43
C ALA A 414 -2.25 -15.32 -11.49
N GLY A 415 -2.86 -15.39 -12.69
CA GLY A 415 -2.33 -16.16 -13.82
C GLY A 415 -1.01 -15.58 -14.32
N LEU A 416 -0.93 -14.26 -14.45
CA LEU A 416 0.29 -13.55 -14.85
C LEU A 416 1.45 -13.80 -13.85
N ARG A 417 1.18 -13.80 -12.55
CA ARG A 417 2.19 -14.13 -11.52
C ARG A 417 2.73 -15.54 -11.69
N LYS A 418 1.84 -16.50 -11.95
CA LYS A 418 2.25 -17.88 -12.21
C LYS A 418 3.13 -17.99 -13.45
N LEU A 419 2.76 -17.31 -14.53
CA LEU A 419 3.56 -17.26 -15.77
C LEU A 419 4.96 -16.67 -15.52
N ILE A 420 5.07 -15.60 -14.74
CA ILE A 420 6.36 -14.99 -14.38
C ILE A 420 7.20 -15.95 -13.52
N ALA A 421 6.58 -16.65 -12.56
CA ALA A 421 7.28 -17.59 -11.69
C ALA A 421 7.80 -18.83 -12.44
N GLU A 422 7.11 -19.27 -13.49
CA GLU A 422 7.51 -20.40 -14.34
C GLU A 422 8.53 -19.98 -15.43
N ALA A 423 8.73 -18.68 -15.64
CA ALA A 423 9.62 -18.17 -16.67
C ALA A 423 11.09 -18.39 -16.33
N LYS A 424 11.87 -18.87 -17.31
CA LYS A 424 13.32 -19.07 -17.20
C LYS A 424 14.10 -17.77 -17.44
N ILE A 425 13.87 -16.75 -16.62
CA ILE A 425 14.58 -15.46 -16.67
C ILE A 425 15.48 -15.29 -15.44
N ASP A 426 16.56 -14.52 -15.57
CA ASP A 426 17.40 -14.18 -14.42
C ASP A 426 16.67 -13.19 -13.50
N THR A 427 16.07 -13.69 -12.43
CA THR A 427 15.36 -12.87 -11.45
C THR A 427 16.29 -12.06 -10.55
N SER A 428 17.58 -12.41 -10.50
CA SER A 428 18.58 -11.79 -9.62
C SER A 428 19.27 -10.57 -10.24
N LYS A 429 18.99 -10.26 -11.50
CA LYS A 429 19.59 -9.13 -12.20
C LYS A 429 19.21 -7.79 -11.56
N VAL A 430 20.21 -6.94 -11.39
CA VAL A 430 20.09 -5.65 -10.70
C VAL A 430 20.20 -4.49 -11.69
N PHE A 431 19.41 -3.45 -11.46
CA PHE A 431 19.35 -2.26 -12.31
C PHE A 431 19.72 -1.01 -11.50
N THR A 432 20.59 -0.16 -12.05
CA THR A 432 20.88 1.18 -11.49
C THR A 432 19.77 2.17 -11.84
N SER A 433 19.17 2.00 -13.02
CA SER A 433 18.01 2.71 -13.52
C SER A 433 17.26 1.75 -14.44
N GLN A 434 15.94 1.78 -14.39
CA GLN A 434 15.08 0.97 -15.24
C GLN A 434 13.72 1.62 -15.40
N VAL A 435 13.04 1.31 -16.50
CA VAL A 435 11.67 1.73 -16.75
C VAL A 435 10.85 0.49 -17.07
N SER A 436 9.74 0.31 -16.36
CA SER A 436 8.83 -0.80 -16.62
C SER A 436 7.39 -0.32 -16.66
N ILE A 437 6.56 -1.02 -17.45
CA ILE A 437 5.15 -0.71 -17.65
C ILE A 437 4.30 -1.96 -17.43
N ALA A 438 3.07 -1.77 -16.97
CA ALA A 438 2.14 -2.84 -16.67
C ALA A 438 0.71 -2.40 -16.99
N HIS A 439 -0.17 -3.35 -17.31
CA HIS A 439 -1.57 -3.04 -17.61
C HIS A 439 -2.52 -4.20 -17.27
N THR A 440 -3.70 -3.86 -16.75
CA THR A 440 -4.87 -4.74 -16.71
C THR A 440 -5.92 -4.21 -17.68
N ARG A 441 -6.53 -5.10 -18.46
CA ARG A 441 -7.42 -4.73 -19.57
C ARG A 441 -8.84 -5.24 -19.34
N TRP A 442 -9.80 -4.37 -19.58
CA TRP A 442 -11.20 -4.70 -19.85
C TRP A 442 -11.44 -4.52 -21.35
N ALA A 443 -11.84 -5.57 -22.05
CA ALA A 443 -11.83 -5.61 -23.50
C ALA A 443 -13.08 -4.91 -24.11
N THR A 444 -12.90 -3.70 -24.67
CA THR A 444 -13.93 -3.01 -25.47
C THR A 444 -13.85 -3.35 -26.96
N HIS A 445 -12.62 -3.46 -27.50
CA HIS A 445 -12.35 -3.82 -28.89
C HIS A 445 -11.54 -5.12 -28.99
N GLY A 446 -11.97 -6.06 -29.83
CA GLY A 446 -11.29 -7.34 -30.01
C GLY A 446 -11.44 -8.30 -28.82
N VAL A 447 -11.42 -9.60 -29.10
CA VAL A 447 -11.61 -10.63 -28.06
C VAL A 447 -10.45 -10.64 -27.05
N PRO A 448 -10.68 -10.97 -25.77
CA PRO A 448 -9.60 -11.22 -24.81
C PRO A 448 -8.66 -12.31 -25.33
N SER A 449 -7.43 -11.93 -25.69
CA SER A 449 -6.40 -12.80 -26.27
C SER A 449 -5.01 -12.26 -25.92
N ILE A 450 -4.00 -13.14 -25.90
CA ILE A 450 -2.60 -12.76 -25.61
C ILE A 450 -2.10 -11.66 -26.58
N GLN A 451 -2.56 -11.68 -27.83
CA GLN A 451 -2.25 -10.66 -28.83
C GLN A 451 -2.81 -9.29 -28.45
N ASN A 452 -4.06 -9.24 -27.98
CA ASN A 452 -4.75 -8.01 -27.59
C ASN A 452 -4.38 -7.53 -26.17
N CYS A 453 -3.72 -8.37 -25.36
CA CYS A 453 -3.17 -7.95 -24.06
C CYS A 453 -2.12 -6.84 -24.24
N HIS A 454 -2.18 -5.85 -23.36
CA HIS A 454 -1.14 -4.83 -23.23
C HIS A 454 0.01 -5.36 -22.34
N PRO A 455 1.25 -4.85 -22.47
CA PRO A 455 1.69 -3.81 -23.41
C PRO A 455 1.65 -4.24 -24.89
N ILE A 456 1.32 -3.29 -25.76
CA ILE A 456 1.34 -3.48 -27.22
C ILE A 456 2.67 -2.99 -27.77
N ARG A 457 3.23 -3.73 -28.73
CA ARG A 457 4.51 -3.45 -29.38
C ARG A 457 4.30 -2.86 -30.77
N SER A 458 5.21 -2.00 -31.20
CA SER A 458 5.21 -1.41 -32.55
C SER A 458 5.61 -2.38 -33.66
N ASP A 459 6.45 -3.37 -33.33
CA ASP A 459 7.08 -4.30 -34.26
C ASP A 459 7.64 -5.52 -33.51
N PRO A 460 8.07 -6.59 -34.21
CA PRO A 460 8.63 -7.79 -33.58
C PRO A 460 9.87 -7.54 -32.70
N ASN A 461 10.65 -6.48 -32.95
CA ASN A 461 11.82 -6.13 -32.14
C ASN A 461 11.49 -5.18 -30.98
N SER A 462 10.20 -4.86 -30.80
CA SER A 462 9.68 -4.01 -29.72
C SER A 462 10.41 -2.66 -29.62
N ASP A 463 10.55 -1.95 -30.74
CA ASP A 463 11.16 -0.61 -30.77
C ASP A 463 10.43 0.35 -29.80
N PHE A 464 9.10 0.28 -29.80
CA PHE A 464 8.21 0.99 -28.88
C PHE A 464 7.23 0.01 -28.23
N LEU A 465 6.99 0.20 -26.94
CA LEU A 465 5.95 -0.47 -26.18
C LEU A 465 5.05 0.57 -25.53
N LEU A 466 3.75 0.29 -25.49
CA LEU A 466 2.81 1.19 -24.87
C LEU A 466 1.64 0.47 -24.22
N VAL A 467 1.12 1.10 -23.17
CA VAL A 467 -0.12 0.73 -22.48
C VAL A 467 -1.10 1.89 -22.59
N HIS A 468 -2.38 1.56 -22.68
CA HIS A 468 -3.44 2.50 -23.03
C HIS A 468 -4.72 2.21 -22.25
N ASN A 469 -5.31 3.24 -21.65
CA ASN A 469 -6.68 3.25 -21.15
C ASN A 469 -7.51 4.25 -21.97
N GLY A 470 -8.63 3.83 -22.52
CA GLY A 470 -9.49 4.67 -23.33
C GLY A 470 -9.80 4.06 -24.70
N ILE A 471 -10.29 4.90 -25.62
CA ILE A 471 -10.60 4.56 -27.00
C ILE A 471 -10.04 5.64 -27.93
N VAL A 472 -9.27 5.20 -28.93
CA VAL A 472 -8.85 6.05 -30.05
C VAL A 472 -9.88 5.93 -31.18
N THR A 473 -10.72 6.96 -31.34
CA THR A 473 -11.90 6.89 -32.22
C THR A 473 -11.57 6.85 -33.70
N ASN A 474 -10.41 7.37 -34.11
CA ASN A 474 -9.95 7.37 -35.49
C ASN A 474 -8.91 6.27 -35.79
N ALA A 475 -8.85 5.21 -34.97
CA ALA A 475 -7.86 4.14 -35.12
C ALA A 475 -8.03 3.33 -36.42
N ALA A 476 -9.26 3.22 -36.95
CA ALA A 476 -9.52 2.49 -38.20
C ALA A 476 -8.89 3.21 -39.40
N GLU A 477 -9.01 4.53 -39.45
CA GLU A 477 -8.40 5.41 -40.46
C GLU A 477 -6.87 5.34 -40.38
N LEU A 478 -6.32 5.46 -39.16
CA LEU A 478 -4.88 5.34 -38.92
C LEU A 478 -4.34 3.99 -39.38
N ARG A 479 -5.04 2.90 -39.04
CA ARG A 479 -4.67 1.53 -39.45
C ARG A 479 -4.62 1.39 -40.96
N LEU A 480 -5.62 1.91 -41.67
CA LEU A 480 -5.67 1.87 -43.14
C LEU A 480 -4.52 2.65 -43.79
N VAL A 481 -4.16 3.82 -43.24
CA VAL A 481 -3.02 4.62 -43.73
C VAL A 481 -1.70 3.90 -43.48
N LEU A 482 -1.48 3.36 -42.29
CA LEU A 482 -0.23 2.68 -41.91
C LEU A 482 -0.03 1.36 -42.66
N GLN A 483 -1.11 0.62 -42.93
CA GLN A 483 -1.06 -0.58 -43.78
C GLN A 483 -0.65 -0.24 -45.22
N LYS A 484 -1.17 0.85 -45.80
CA LYS A 484 -0.73 1.34 -47.13
C LYS A 484 0.74 1.76 -47.15
N ARG A 485 1.29 2.17 -46.01
CA ARG A 485 2.72 2.50 -45.84
C ARG A 485 3.61 1.27 -45.60
N GLY A 486 3.04 0.06 -45.54
CA GLY A 486 3.78 -1.19 -45.45
C GLY A 486 3.92 -1.78 -44.03
N TYR A 487 3.30 -1.16 -43.01
CA TYR A 487 3.30 -1.68 -41.65
C TYR A 487 2.27 -2.80 -41.48
N LYS A 488 2.62 -3.81 -40.67
CA LYS A 488 1.78 -4.96 -40.37
C LYS A 488 1.19 -4.84 -38.98
N PHE A 489 -0.03 -5.35 -38.82
CA PHE A 489 -0.78 -5.36 -37.57
C PHE A 489 -1.01 -6.81 -37.14
N GLU A 490 -0.86 -7.08 -35.85
CA GLU A 490 -0.98 -8.40 -35.20
C GLU A 490 -2.17 -8.47 -34.24
N SER A 491 -2.68 -7.34 -33.75
CA SER A 491 -3.80 -7.24 -32.82
C SER A 491 -5.03 -6.62 -33.49
N GLU A 492 -6.17 -6.70 -32.80
CA GLU A 492 -7.42 -6.00 -33.19
C GLU A 492 -7.63 -4.72 -32.37
N THR A 493 -6.62 -4.32 -31.58
CA THR A 493 -6.74 -3.18 -30.68
C THR A 493 -6.48 -1.87 -31.41
N ASP A 494 -7.22 -0.84 -31.03
CA ASP A 494 -6.96 0.55 -31.39
C ASP A 494 -5.57 1.01 -30.93
N THR A 495 -5.12 0.53 -29.77
CA THR A 495 -3.77 0.77 -29.23
C THR A 495 -2.64 0.41 -30.21
N GLU A 496 -2.78 -0.64 -31.02
CA GLU A 496 -1.75 -1.04 -31.98
C GLU A 496 -1.55 -0.02 -33.10
N ALA A 497 -2.62 0.67 -33.52
CA ALA A 497 -2.51 1.76 -34.48
C ALA A 497 -1.59 2.87 -33.94
N VAL A 498 -1.65 3.16 -32.64
CA VAL A 498 -0.78 4.15 -32.00
C VAL A 498 0.66 3.64 -31.87
N ALA A 499 0.86 2.37 -31.53
CA ALA A 499 2.20 1.74 -31.46
C ALA A 499 2.93 1.80 -32.81
N ILE A 500 2.20 1.55 -33.89
CA ILE A 500 2.74 1.59 -35.24
C ILE A 500 2.91 3.04 -35.71
N LEU A 501 1.99 3.94 -35.34
CA LEU A 501 2.09 5.37 -35.68
C LEU A 501 3.35 6.00 -35.09
N ILE A 502 3.66 5.73 -33.81
CA ILE A 502 4.89 6.27 -33.19
C ILE A 502 6.15 5.78 -33.90
N LYS A 503 6.16 4.50 -34.30
CA LYS A 503 7.25 3.93 -35.10
C LYS A 503 7.33 4.57 -36.49
N TYR A 504 6.21 4.77 -37.19
CA TYR A 504 6.19 5.43 -38.48
C TYR A 504 6.75 6.85 -38.43
N VAL A 505 6.38 7.64 -37.41
CA VAL A 505 6.90 9.01 -37.24
C VAL A 505 8.41 9.00 -36.95
N TYR A 506 8.90 8.01 -36.19
CA TYR A 506 10.32 7.81 -35.93
C TYR A 506 11.08 7.41 -37.22
N ASP A 507 10.61 6.39 -37.94
CA ASP A 507 11.22 5.89 -39.17
C ASP A 507 11.21 6.95 -40.29
N SER A 508 10.24 7.87 -40.30
CA SER A 508 10.13 8.96 -41.28
C SER A 508 11.15 10.09 -41.07
N GLN A 509 11.89 10.09 -39.94
CA GLN A 509 12.85 11.13 -39.58
C GLN A 509 14.26 10.57 -39.29
N PRO A 510 14.88 9.81 -40.22
CA PRO A 510 16.12 9.09 -39.95
C PRO A 510 17.32 10.01 -39.65
N ASP A 511 17.34 11.21 -40.26
CA ASP A 511 18.46 12.16 -40.16
C ASP A 511 18.29 13.19 -39.02
N LYS A 512 17.17 13.16 -38.29
CA LYS A 512 16.87 14.10 -37.21
C LYS A 512 16.88 13.37 -35.87
N ARG A 513 17.73 13.82 -34.93
CA ARG A 513 17.70 13.35 -33.55
C ARG A 513 16.52 14.00 -32.83
N VAL A 514 15.35 13.37 -32.93
CA VAL A 514 14.11 13.81 -32.28
C VAL A 514 14.12 13.36 -30.82
N THR A 515 13.61 14.19 -29.90
CA THR A 515 13.45 13.78 -28.49
C THR A 515 12.22 12.90 -28.32
N PHE A 516 12.19 12.06 -27.27
CA PHE A 516 11.06 11.17 -27.04
C PHE A 516 9.73 11.94 -26.90
N THR A 517 9.78 13.08 -26.20
CA THR A 517 8.64 13.98 -26.01
C THR A 517 8.14 14.60 -27.32
N GLU A 518 9.02 15.04 -28.23
CA GLU A 518 8.61 15.58 -29.54
C GLU A 518 7.92 14.52 -30.41
N LEU A 519 8.41 13.28 -30.34
CA LEU A 519 7.84 12.14 -31.05
C LEU A 519 6.40 11.89 -30.56
N VAL A 520 6.21 11.77 -29.24
CA VAL A 520 4.87 11.60 -28.64
C VAL A 520 3.96 12.80 -28.93
N LYS A 521 4.48 14.03 -28.83
CA LYS A 521 3.74 15.26 -29.21
C LYS A 521 3.20 15.21 -30.65
N THR A 522 3.95 14.63 -31.58
CA THR A 522 3.53 14.49 -32.97
C THR A 522 2.44 13.45 -33.12
N VAL A 523 2.59 12.30 -32.45
CA VAL A 523 1.58 11.23 -32.43
C VAL A 523 0.25 11.74 -31.87
N LEU A 524 0.28 12.41 -30.71
CA LEU A 524 -0.94 12.90 -30.03
C LEU A 524 -1.74 13.95 -30.82
N LYS A 525 -1.14 14.60 -31.82
CA LYS A 525 -1.86 15.54 -32.71
C LYS A 525 -2.76 14.82 -33.71
N GLU A 526 -2.42 13.58 -34.05
CA GLU A 526 -3.16 12.76 -35.01
C GLU A 526 -4.23 11.88 -34.34
N LEU A 527 -4.26 11.84 -32.99
CA LEU A 527 -5.19 11.00 -32.25
C LEU A 527 -6.47 11.76 -31.89
N GLU A 528 -7.61 11.11 -32.13
CA GLU A 528 -8.94 11.51 -31.66
C GLU A 528 -9.45 10.52 -30.61
N GLY A 529 -10.31 11.00 -29.71
CA GLY A 529 -10.92 10.18 -28.66
C GLY A 529 -10.44 10.54 -27.25
N SER A 530 -10.62 9.59 -26.33
CA SER A 530 -10.26 9.70 -24.91
C SER A 530 -9.26 8.62 -24.57
N PHE A 531 -8.09 9.00 -24.05
CA PHE A 531 -6.98 8.10 -23.81
C PHE A 531 -6.07 8.54 -22.65
N ALA A 532 -5.41 7.58 -22.01
CA ALA A 532 -4.23 7.76 -21.18
C ALA A 532 -3.18 6.74 -21.64
N PHE A 533 -2.02 7.22 -22.06
CA PHE A 533 -0.93 6.42 -22.60
C PHE A 533 0.31 6.50 -21.73
N VAL A 534 1.02 5.38 -21.63
CA VAL A 534 2.39 5.33 -21.13
C VAL A 534 3.27 4.69 -22.21
N PHE A 535 4.30 5.41 -22.65
CA PHE A 535 5.20 5.03 -23.73
C PHE A 535 6.58 4.65 -23.18
N LYS A 536 7.09 3.51 -23.63
CA LYS A 536 8.45 3.00 -23.39
C LYS A 536 9.12 2.70 -24.73
N SER A 537 10.44 2.90 -24.84
CA SER A 537 11.18 2.57 -26.05
C SER A 537 12.60 2.12 -25.75
N LYS A 538 13.13 1.20 -26.55
CA LYS A 538 14.56 0.83 -26.47
C LYS A 538 15.49 1.91 -27.03
N HIS A 539 14.98 2.83 -27.85
CA HIS A 539 15.76 3.95 -28.41
C HIS A 539 15.99 5.06 -27.38
N TYR A 540 15.13 5.15 -26.37
CA TYR A 540 15.18 6.12 -25.27
C TYR A 540 15.28 5.38 -23.93
N PRO A 541 16.40 4.68 -23.65
CA PRO A 541 16.54 3.90 -22.43
C PRO A 541 16.52 4.79 -21.19
N ASN A 542 15.89 4.33 -20.11
CA ASN A 542 15.69 5.08 -18.86
C ASN A 542 14.78 6.31 -18.98
N GLU A 543 13.99 6.40 -20.05
CA GLU A 543 13.00 7.45 -20.24
C GLU A 543 11.59 6.85 -20.32
N ILE A 544 10.61 7.62 -19.83
CA ILE A 544 9.19 7.30 -19.98
C ILE A 544 8.43 8.58 -20.30
N VAL A 545 7.51 8.49 -21.27
CA VAL A 545 6.61 9.59 -21.61
C VAL A 545 5.20 9.11 -21.37
N THR A 546 4.40 9.94 -20.70
CA THR A 546 3.02 9.63 -20.39
C THR A 546 2.13 10.82 -20.75
N ALA A 547 0.94 10.55 -21.25
CA ALA A 547 0.03 11.59 -21.71
C ALA A 547 -1.42 11.19 -21.51
N ARG A 548 -2.30 12.17 -21.27
CA ARG A 548 -3.73 11.92 -21.14
C ARG A 548 -4.61 12.95 -21.86
N ARG A 549 -5.81 12.50 -22.23
CA ARG A 549 -6.94 13.31 -22.66
C ARG A 549 -8.21 12.52 -22.34
N GLY A 550 -9.03 12.98 -21.39
CA GLY A 550 -10.28 12.32 -21.03
C GLY A 550 -10.19 11.04 -20.19
N SER A 551 -8.99 10.49 -19.93
CA SER A 551 -8.80 9.33 -19.03
C SER A 551 -7.86 9.66 -17.85
N PRO A 552 -8.18 9.24 -16.60
CA PRO A 552 -7.37 9.53 -15.42
C PRO A 552 -5.93 9.01 -15.49
N LEU A 553 -4.99 9.83 -15.05
CA LEU A 553 -3.58 9.50 -14.95
C LEU A 553 -2.91 10.38 -13.88
N LEU A 554 -2.14 9.77 -12.98
CA LEU A 554 -1.43 10.45 -11.92
C LEU A 554 -0.02 9.86 -11.73
N ILE A 555 0.85 10.66 -11.11
CA ILE A 555 2.25 10.33 -10.86
C ILE A 555 2.52 10.42 -9.37
N GLY A 556 2.80 9.28 -8.75
CA GLY A 556 3.33 9.16 -7.40
C GLY A 556 4.82 9.44 -7.38
N VAL A 557 5.26 10.23 -6.40
CA VAL A 557 6.68 10.56 -6.23
C VAL A 557 7.16 10.07 -4.87
N LYS A 558 8.23 9.27 -4.88
CA LYS A 558 8.91 8.80 -3.67
C LYS A 558 10.39 9.19 -3.73
N THR A 559 10.82 9.95 -2.75
CA THR A 559 12.21 10.40 -2.60
C THR A 559 12.55 10.52 -1.12
N GLU A 560 13.80 10.22 -0.78
CA GLU A 560 14.31 10.32 0.60
C GLU A 560 14.55 11.77 1.04
N LYS A 561 14.71 12.71 0.10
CA LYS A 561 14.97 14.13 0.37
C LYS A 561 13.69 14.96 0.19
N LYS A 562 13.57 16.05 0.95
CA LYS A 562 12.46 16.99 0.77
C LYS A 562 12.55 17.63 -0.62
N LEU A 563 11.44 17.61 -1.36
CA LEU A 563 11.32 18.37 -2.61
C LEU A 563 11.40 19.86 -2.28
N LYS A 564 12.05 20.65 -3.15
CA LYS A 564 12.23 22.09 -2.94
C LYS A 564 10.92 22.87 -3.04
N VAL A 565 10.03 22.40 -3.92
CA VAL A 565 8.69 22.96 -4.16
C VAL A 565 7.69 21.82 -4.31
N ASP A 566 6.44 22.08 -3.93
CA ASP A 566 5.32 21.14 -4.04
C ASP A 566 4.52 21.33 -5.35
N PHE A 567 5.18 21.81 -6.41
CA PHE A 567 4.56 21.97 -7.72
C PHE A 567 5.58 21.78 -8.85
N VAL A 568 5.09 21.42 -10.03
CA VAL A 568 5.86 21.27 -11.27
C VAL A 568 5.36 22.29 -12.29
N ASP A 569 6.27 23.03 -12.92
CA ASP A 569 5.94 24.01 -13.96
C ASP A 569 5.52 23.32 -15.26
N VAL A 570 4.53 23.89 -15.96
CA VAL A 570 4.04 23.39 -17.26
C VAL A 570 4.71 24.15 -18.40
N GLU A 571 5.39 23.43 -19.28
CA GLU A 571 6.09 23.99 -20.43
C GLU A 571 5.21 24.04 -21.68
N PHE A 572 5.25 25.16 -22.41
CA PHE A 572 4.51 25.35 -23.65
C PHE A 572 5.44 25.36 -24.86
N ALA A 573 5.02 24.75 -25.96
CA ALA A 573 5.74 24.82 -27.23
C ALA A 573 5.81 26.28 -27.74
N GLY A 574 7.03 26.83 -27.90
CA GLY A 574 7.27 28.17 -28.46
C GLY A 574 8.09 29.15 -27.61
N GLN A 575 8.44 28.82 -26.36
CA GLN A 575 9.32 29.67 -25.55
C GLN A 575 10.82 29.63 -25.94
N GLU A 576 11.19 28.85 -26.95
CA GLU A 576 12.58 28.69 -27.41
C GLU A 576 13.08 29.80 -28.37
N ALA A 577 12.25 30.79 -28.74
CA ALA A 577 12.61 31.78 -29.77
C ALA A 577 13.14 33.15 -29.28
N GLU A 578 13.16 33.43 -27.97
CA GLU A 578 13.68 34.71 -27.44
C GLU A 578 14.94 34.50 -26.59
N SER A 579 16.04 34.11 -27.22
CA SER A 579 17.38 34.32 -26.63
C SER A 579 18.22 35.16 -27.58
N LYS A 580 18.62 36.34 -27.08
CA LYS A 580 19.42 37.34 -27.79
C LYS A 580 20.65 36.71 -28.43
N THR A 581 20.78 36.88 -29.74
CA THR A 581 22.02 36.64 -30.49
C THR A 581 23.13 37.51 -29.91
N ILE A 582 24.14 36.87 -29.31
CA ILE A 582 25.40 37.52 -28.94
C ILE A 582 26.22 37.65 -30.23
N ASP A 583 26.57 38.89 -30.56
CA ASP A 583 27.29 39.32 -31.75
C ASP A 583 28.73 38.73 -31.77
N PRO A 584 29.22 38.08 -32.86
CA PRO A 584 30.52 37.39 -32.86
C PRO A 584 31.77 38.29 -32.99
N LEU A 585 31.64 39.62 -32.88
CA LEU A 585 32.70 40.57 -33.25
C LEU A 585 33.08 41.56 -32.11
N SER A 586 33.44 41.04 -30.93
CA SER A 586 34.20 41.82 -29.95
C SER A 586 35.55 41.15 -29.60
N PRO A 587 36.68 41.88 -29.63
CA PRO A 587 38.00 41.29 -29.45
C PRO A 587 38.38 41.08 -27.97
N SER A 588 38.82 39.85 -27.70
CA SER A 588 39.74 39.34 -26.65
C SER A 588 40.13 40.24 -25.47
N SER A 589 39.84 39.76 -24.26
CA SER A 589 40.70 39.96 -23.08
C SER A 589 41.50 38.67 -22.83
N PRO A 590 42.83 38.73 -22.67
CA PRO A 590 43.68 37.54 -22.52
C PRO A 590 43.86 37.19 -21.03
N GLY A 591 43.49 35.96 -20.65
CA GLY A 591 43.85 35.41 -19.35
C GLY A 591 42.94 34.27 -18.89
N GLY A 592 43.39 33.03 -19.06
CA GLY A 592 42.75 31.85 -18.47
C GLY A 592 43.01 30.58 -19.28
N LEU A 593 43.95 29.75 -18.81
CA LEU A 593 44.34 28.48 -19.41
C LEU A 593 43.21 27.42 -19.40
N LEU A 594 43.21 26.60 -20.46
CA LEU A 594 42.91 25.16 -20.50
C LEU A 594 41.69 24.63 -19.71
N VAL A 595 40.57 24.43 -20.42
CA VAL A 595 39.54 23.43 -20.06
C VAL A 595 39.28 22.56 -21.30
N PRO A 596 39.28 21.21 -21.22
CA PRO A 596 38.97 20.34 -22.36
C PRO A 596 37.47 20.43 -22.72
N PRO A 597 37.07 20.11 -23.96
CA PRO A 597 35.69 20.25 -24.40
C PRO A 597 34.80 19.22 -23.70
N SER A 598 33.81 19.70 -22.95
CA SER A 598 32.76 18.88 -22.36
C SER A 598 31.82 18.33 -23.45
N GLY A 599 31.37 17.09 -23.23
CA GLY A 599 30.40 16.36 -24.05
C GLY A 599 28.99 16.96 -24.08
N PRO A 600 27.99 16.20 -24.56
CA PRO A 600 26.87 16.72 -25.34
C PRO A 600 25.96 17.66 -24.55
N LYS A 601 25.50 18.70 -25.26
CA LYS A 601 24.64 19.82 -24.85
C LYS A 601 23.65 19.48 -23.72
N ILE A 602 23.90 20.10 -22.57
CA ILE A 602 23.00 20.22 -21.42
C ILE A 602 21.71 20.94 -21.89
N MET A 603 20.56 20.27 -21.85
CA MET A 603 19.25 20.94 -21.91
C MET A 603 19.08 21.78 -20.65
N ARG A 604 18.85 23.07 -20.81
CA ARG A 604 18.96 24.08 -19.73
C ARG A 604 17.57 24.55 -19.25
N THR A 605 16.67 23.61 -19.03
CA THR A 605 15.38 23.80 -18.36
C THR A 605 15.20 22.67 -17.35
N GLN A 606 15.82 22.83 -16.18
CA GLN A 606 15.69 21.89 -15.06
C GLN A 606 14.40 22.19 -14.29
N SER A 607 13.61 21.15 -14.00
CA SER A 607 12.43 21.28 -13.14
C SER A 607 12.88 21.60 -11.72
N ARG A 608 12.52 22.80 -11.21
CA ARG A 608 12.97 23.31 -9.91
C ARG A 608 12.62 22.39 -8.74
N ALA A 609 11.59 21.56 -8.91
CA ALA A 609 11.09 20.63 -7.90
C ALA A 609 12.11 19.55 -7.50
N PHE A 610 12.97 19.11 -8.43
CA PHE A 610 13.81 17.92 -8.27
C PHE A 610 15.32 18.22 -8.21
N MET A 611 15.71 19.50 -8.11
CA MET A 611 17.12 19.90 -8.04
C MET A 611 17.77 19.59 -6.69
N SER A 612 18.90 18.87 -6.68
CA SER A 612 19.83 18.81 -5.55
C SER A 612 20.63 20.12 -5.44
N ASP A 613 21.06 20.52 -4.23
CA ASP A 613 21.94 21.69 -4.06
C ASP A 613 23.34 21.46 -4.65
N ASP A 614 23.73 20.19 -4.86
CA ASP A 614 25.08 19.78 -5.25
C ASP A 614 25.19 19.30 -6.71
N GLY A 615 24.09 19.30 -7.49
CA GLY A 615 24.08 18.90 -8.91
C GLY A 615 24.25 17.40 -9.21
N LEU A 616 24.27 16.54 -8.17
CA LEU A 616 24.31 15.08 -8.31
C LEU A 616 22.90 14.47 -8.40
N PRO A 617 22.67 13.45 -9.25
CA PRO A 617 21.38 12.78 -9.39
C PRO A 617 20.98 12.07 -8.09
N GLN A 618 19.76 12.31 -7.63
CA GLN A 618 19.23 11.73 -6.39
C GLN A 618 18.45 10.44 -6.68
N PRO A 619 18.48 9.44 -5.78
CA PRO A 619 17.56 8.31 -5.85
C PRO A 619 16.11 8.81 -5.74
N ILE A 620 15.33 8.55 -6.78
CA ILE A 620 13.93 8.94 -6.88
C ILE A 620 13.16 7.84 -7.60
N GLU A 621 11.99 7.50 -7.08
CA GLU A 621 11.08 6.53 -7.68
C GLU A 621 9.80 7.25 -8.12
N PHE A 622 9.41 7.03 -9.36
CA PHE A 622 8.17 7.55 -9.93
C PHE A 622 7.21 6.39 -10.21
N PHE A 623 5.97 6.52 -9.74
CA PHE A 623 4.91 5.53 -9.93
C PHE A 623 3.80 6.15 -10.77
N ILE A 624 3.63 5.69 -12.02
CA ILE A 624 2.57 6.20 -12.90
C ILE A 624 1.39 5.23 -12.85
N ALA A 625 0.20 5.72 -12.52
CA ALA A 625 -1.01 4.89 -12.49
C ALA A 625 -2.24 5.67 -12.93
N SER A 626 -3.26 4.95 -13.42
CA SER A 626 -4.59 5.51 -13.65
C SER A 626 -5.43 5.64 -12.38
N ASP A 627 -5.01 5.01 -11.27
CA ASP A 627 -5.70 5.04 -9.98
C ASP A 627 -4.72 5.13 -8.81
N ALA A 628 -5.06 5.93 -7.80
CA ALA A 628 -4.25 6.14 -6.60
C ALA A 628 -4.06 4.85 -5.76
N ALA A 629 -4.96 3.87 -5.86
CA ALA A 629 -4.87 2.61 -5.13
C ALA A 629 -3.59 1.82 -5.46
N ALA A 630 -3.01 1.98 -6.65
CA ALA A 630 -1.75 1.34 -7.03
C ALA A 630 -0.50 2.08 -6.56
N ILE A 631 -0.65 3.31 -6.08
CA ILE A 631 0.48 4.18 -5.66
C ILE A 631 0.58 4.26 -4.14
N ILE A 632 -0.55 4.16 -3.43
CA ILE A 632 -0.64 4.49 -1.99
C ILE A 632 0.26 3.62 -1.09
N GLU A 633 0.57 2.38 -1.49
CA GLU A 633 1.49 1.51 -0.75
C GLU A 633 2.96 1.95 -0.88
N HIS A 634 3.28 2.77 -1.87
CA HIS A 634 4.63 3.31 -2.09
C HIS A 634 4.77 4.76 -1.64
N THR A 635 3.78 5.61 -1.91
CA THR A 635 3.81 7.03 -1.55
C THR A 635 2.42 7.65 -1.49
N LYS A 636 2.22 8.60 -0.58
CA LYS A 636 1.01 9.43 -0.51
C LYS A 636 1.10 10.69 -1.37
N ARG A 637 2.29 11.03 -1.88
CA ARG A 637 2.52 12.26 -2.65
C ARG A 637 2.26 11.99 -4.12
N VAL A 638 1.24 12.62 -4.67
CA VAL A 638 0.80 12.41 -6.05
C VAL A 638 0.61 13.72 -6.79
N LEU A 639 0.84 13.68 -8.09
CA LEU A 639 0.54 14.76 -9.02
C LEU A 639 -0.50 14.26 -10.01
N TYR A 640 -1.64 14.94 -10.09
CA TYR A 640 -2.69 14.64 -11.07
C TYR A 640 -2.39 15.34 -12.39
N LEU A 641 -2.39 14.56 -13.48
CA LEU A 641 -2.29 15.14 -14.82
C LEU A 641 -3.67 15.66 -15.26
N GLU A 642 -3.66 16.74 -16.01
CA GLU A 642 -4.82 17.29 -16.72
C GLU A 642 -4.83 16.85 -18.18
N ASP A 643 -5.94 17.11 -18.87
CA ASP A 643 -6.02 16.83 -20.31
C ASP A 643 -4.96 17.63 -21.08
N ASP A 644 -4.39 16.97 -22.09
CA ASP A 644 -3.27 17.41 -22.93
C ASP A 644 -1.94 17.64 -22.20
N ASP A 645 -1.83 17.23 -20.93
CA ASP A 645 -0.53 17.14 -20.26
C ASP A 645 0.27 15.96 -20.81
N ILE A 646 1.55 16.23 -21.09
CA ILE A 646 2.56 15.26 -21.53
C ILE A 646 3.68 15.30 -20.50
N ALA A 647 3.72 14.31 -19.61
CA ALA A 647 4.76 14.18 -18.63
C ALA A 647 5.91 13.33 -19.17
N HIS A 648 7.13 13.87 -19.09
CA HIS A 648 8.37 13.22 -19.49
C HIS A 648 9.25 13.04 -18.26
N ILE A 649 9.65 11.80 -17.99
CA ILE A 649 10.57 11.47 -16.92
C ILE A 649 11.86 10.97 -17.54
N SER A 650 12.95 11.68 -17.26
CA SER A 650 14.30 11.33 -17.73
C SER A 650 15.35 11.81 -16.72
N ALA A 651 16.42 11.03 -16.57
CA ALA A 651 17.54 11.36 -15.66
C ALA A 651 17.13 11.69 -14.21
N GLY A 652 16.02 11.14 -13.71
CA GLY A 652 15.49 11.41 -12.38
C GLY A 652 14.69 12.72 -12.23
N GLU A 653 14.40 13.41 -13.33
CA GLU A 653 13.57 14.62 -13.35
C GLU A 653 12.21 14.35 -13.99
N LEU A 654 11.17 15.05 -13.52
CA LEU A 654 9.83 15.06 -14.11
C LEU A 654 9.54 16.45 -14.71
N HIS A 655 9.24 16.45 -16.00
CA HIS A 655 8.87 17.62 -16.81
C HIS A 655 7.45 17.46 -17.36
N ILE A 656 6.65 18.52 -17.33
CA ILE A 656 5.27 18.49 -17.86
C ILE A 656 5.19 19.48 -19.01
N HIS A 657 4.79 19.00 -20.19
CA HIS A 657 4.61 19.82 -21.39
C HIS A 657 3.14 19.82 -21.83
N ARG A 658 2.70 20.88 -22.52
CA ARG A 658 1.37 20.95 -23.15
C ARG A 658 1.46 21.44 -24.60
N LEU A 659 0.59 20.91 -25.45
CA LEU A 659 0.57 21.18 -26.90
C LEU A 659 -0.08 22.52 -27.28
N ARG A 660 -1.12 22.96 -26.55
CA ARG A 660 -1.92 24.17 -26.86
C ARG A 660 -2.03 25.08 -25.63
N ARG A 661 -2.02 26.40 -25.85
CA ARG A 661 -2.64 27.36 -24.91
C ARG A 661 -4.13 27.41 -25.26
N ASN A 662 -5.02 27.33 -24.28
CA ASN A 662 -6.47 27.40 -24.53
C ASN A 662 -6.80 28.67 -25.34
N GLU A 663 -7.52 28.50 -26.46
CA GLU A 663 -7.97 29.61 -27.32
C GLU A 663 -9.08 30.44 -26.64
N ASP A 664 -9.74 29.90 -25.61
CA ASP A 664 -10.92 30.50 -24.94
C ASP A 664 -10.62 31.50 -23.81
N GLY A 665 -9.39 32.01 -23.68
CA GLY A 665 -9.06 33.03 -22.68
C GLY A 665 -9.12 32.59 -21.21
N ALA A 666 -9.46 31.33 -20.93
CA ALA A 666 -9.36 30.74 -19.59
C ALA A 666 -7.88 30.49 -19.24
N GLN A 667 -7.39 31.15 -18.18
CA GLN A 667 -6.02 30.96 -17.67
C GLN A 667 -5.83 29.51 -17.23
N THR A 668 -5.17 28.70 -18.05
CA THR A 668 -4.79 27.35 -17.64
C THR A 668 -3.66 27.44 -16.61
N PRO A 669 -3.70 26.68 -15.50
CA PRO A 669 -2.68 26.78 -14.46
C PRO A 669 -1.30 26.47 -15.04
N SER A 670 -0.34 27.37 -14.83
CA SER A 670 1.05 27.22 -15.26
C SER A 670 1.83 26.19 -14.44
N THR A 671 1.21 25.60 -13.42
CA THR A 671 1.81 24.66 -12.48
C THR A 671 0.86 23.51 -12.17
N ARG A 672 1.41 22.35 -11.83
CA ARG A 672 0.68 21.20 -11.24
C ARG A 672 1.14 20.99 -9.81
N SER A 673 0.21 20.96 -8.86
CA SER A 673 0.49 20.72 -7.45
C SER A 673 0.78 19.23 -7.18
N ILE A 674 1.71 18.99 -6.25
CA ILE A 674 1.92 17.69 -5.62
C ILE A 674 1.04 17.67 -4.36
N GLU A 675 0.02 16.84 -4.40
CA GLU A 675 -0.97 16.69 -3.33
C GLU A 675 -0.64 15.49 -2.45
N THR A 676 -1.10 15.52 -1.20
CA THR A 676 -1.00 14.38 -0.28
C THR A 676 -2.34 13.69 -0.20
N LEU A 677 -2.38 12.41 -0.58
CA LEU A 677 -3.56 11.57 -0.48
C LEU A 677 -3.96 11.36 0.98
N GLU A 678 -5.25 11.53 1.27
CA GLU A 678 -5.85 11.22 2.58
C GLU A 678 -6.22 9.73 2.73
N ILE A 679 -6.18 8.97 1.63
CA ILE A 679 -6.54 7.54 1.61
C ILE A 679 -5.48 6.74 2.37
N GLU A 680 -5.92 5.80 3.20
CA GLU A 680 -5.03 4.86 3.90
C GLU A 680 -5.02 3.48 3.23
N LEU A 681 -3.87 2.79 3.28
CA LEU A 681 -3.74 1.45 2.68
C LEU A 681 -4.78 0.46 3.23
N ALA A 682 -5.13 0.55 4.52
CA ALA A 682 -6.14 -0.30 5.15
C ALA A 682 -7.53 -0.18 4.49
N GLU A 683 -7.86 0.99 3.93
CA GLU A 683 -9.16 1.23 3.29
C GLU A 683 -9.33 0.46 1.97
N ILE A 684 -8.22 0.12 1.29
CA ILE A 684 -8.20 -0.68 0.05
C ILE A 684 -7.81 -2.14 0.28
N MET A 685 -7.74 -2.59 1.54
CA MET A 685 -7.47 -3.99 1.92
C MET A 685 -8.75 -4.68 2.38
N LYS A 686 -8.86 -6.01 2.16
CA LYS A 686 -10.02 -6.80 2.62
C LYS A 686 -10.10 -6.94 4.15
N GLY A 687 -8.95 -6.86 4.84
CA GLY A 687 -8.89 -7.03 6.30
C GLY A 687 -9.34 -8.42 6.72
N LYS A 688 -10.34 -8.49 7.61
CA LYS A 688 -10.90 -9.74 8.15
C LYS A 688 -12.00 -10.39 7.27
N PHE A 689 -12.32 -9.80 6.13
CA PHE A 689 -13.41 -10.24 5.25
C PHE A 689 -12.87 -11.00 4.04
N ASP A 690 -13.66 -11.91 3.49
CA ASP A 690 -13.27 -12.73 2.34
C ASP A 690 -13.36 -11.94 1.02
N HIS A 691 -14.30 -10.99 0.95
CA HIS A 691 -14.61 -10.19 -0.24
C HIS A 691 -14.68 -8.69 0.10
N PHE A 692 -14.33 -7.84 -0.86
CA PHE A 692 -14.48 -6.39 -0.75
C PHE A 692 -15.96 -6.00 -0.61
N MET A 693 -16.85 -6.59 -1.40
CA MET A 693 -18.28 -6.31 -1.29
C MET A 693 -18.80 -6.62 0.13
N GLN A 694 -18.35 -7.71 0.74
CA GLN A 694 -18.72 -8.05 2.13
C GLN A 694 -18.20 -6.99 3.11
N LYS A 695 -16.91 -6.65 3.03
CA LYS A 695 -16.31 -5.58 3.85
C LYS A 695 -17.13 -4.29 3.73
N GLU A 696 -17.41 -3.86 2.50
CA GLU A 696 -18.07 -2.60 2.20
C GLU A 696 -19.52 -2.55 2.70
N ILE A 697 -20.24 -3.69 2.66
CA ILE A 697 -21.57 -3.80 3.29
C ILE A 697 -21.47 -3.62 4.81
N TYR A 698 -20.47 -4.26 5.44
CA TYR A 698 -20.26 -4.20 6.89
C TYR A 698 -19.70 -2.86 7.39
N GLU A 699 -19.05 -2.07 6.51
CA GLU A 699 -18.55 -0.71 6.78
C GLU A 699 -19.62 0.38 6.61
N GLN A 700 -20.86 0.01 6.25
CA GLN A 700 -21.94 0.99 6.10
C GLN A 700 -22.21 1.83 7.36
N PRO A 701 -22.17 1.30 8.60
CA PRO A 701 -22.32 2.14 9.79
C PRO A 701 -21.26 3.25 9.88
N GLU A 702 -20.00 2.94 9.56
CA GLU A 702 -18.88 3.88 9.62
C GLU A 702 -18.90 4.87 8.45
N SER A 703 -19.16 4.40 7.22
CA SER A 703 -19.24 5.26 6.03
C SER A 703 -20.42 6.23 6.07
N VAL A 704 -21.56 5.82 6.64
CA VAL A 704 -22.69 6.69 6.94
C VAL A 704 -22.28 7.82 7.90
N VAL A 705 -21.56 7.49 8.97
CA VAL A 705 -21.03 8.51 9.91
C VAL A 705 -20.04 9.44 9.20
N ASN A 706 -19.14 8.91 8.37
CA ASN A 706 -18.17 9.72 7.62
C ASN A 706 -18.83 10.65 6.61
N THR A 707 -19.94 10.22 6.00
CA THR A 707 -20.77 11.06 5.12
C THR A 707 -21.38 12.24 5.87
N MET A 708 -21.76 12.08 7.13
CA MET A 708 -22.36 13.14 7.96
C MET A 708 -21.33 14.00 8.71
N ARG A 709 -20.10 13.51 8.84
CA ARG A 709 -19.03 14.13 9.65
C ARG A 709 -18.79 15.58 9.22
N GLY A 710 -18.87 16.49 10.20
CA GLY A 710 -18.68 17.93 9.98
C GLY A 710 -19.79 18.63 9.18
N ARG A 711 -20.83 17.90 8.75
CA ARG A 711 -21.95 18.42 7.95
C ARG A 711 -23.26 18.45 8.73
N VAL A 712 -23.46 17.52 9.65
CA VAL A 712 -24.63 17.45 10.53
C VAL A 712 -24.21 17.85 11.94
N ASN A 713 -24.85 18.87 12.49
CA ASN A 713 -24.76 19.20 13.90
C ASN A 713 -26.05 18.75 14.59
N PHE A 714 -25.96 17.65 15.34
CA PHE A 714 -27.11 17.03 16.01
C PHE A 714 -27.61 17.83 17.23
N ASP A 715 -26.75 18.62 17.88
CA ASP A 715 -27.14 19.46 19.03
C ASP A 715 -28.03 20.63 18.60
N THR A 716 -27.73 21.21 17.44
CA THR A 716 -28.44 22.37 16.88
C THR A 716 -29.42 22.00 15.77
N ASN A 717 -29.49 20.73 15.38
CA ASN A 717 -30.25 20.22 14.24
C ASN A 717 -29.97 21.01 12.94
N LYS A 718 -28.70 21.34 12.70
CA LYS A 718 -28.29 22.13 11.53
C LYS A 718 -27.45 21.33 10.55
N ILE A 719 -27.77 21.47 9.26
CA ILE A 719 -27.03 20.88 8.15
C ILE A 719 -26.21 21.95 7.45
N THR A 720 -24.92 21.69 7.23
CA THR A 720 -24.01 22.57 6.51
C THR A 720 -23.19 21.79 5.48
N LEU A 721 -23.55 21.88 4.21
CA LEU A 721 -22.73 21.38 3.11
C LEU A 721 -21.85 22.51 2.58
N GLY A 722 -20.58 22.50 3.00
CA GLY A 722 -19.61 23.56 2.67
C GLY A 722 -19.48 23.81 1.16
N GLY A 723 -19.45 22.73 0.36
CA GLY A 723 -19.32 22.81 -1.10
C GLY A 723 -20.49 23.51 -1.80
N LEU A 724 -21.68 23.55 -1.19
CA LEU A 724 -22.86 24.18 -1.79
C LEU A 724 -23.12 25.61 -1.30
N ARG A 725 -22.43 26.06 -0.24
CA ARG A 725 -22.76 27.29 0.51
C ARG A 725 -22.89 28.54 -0.38
N ALA A 726 -21.98 28.70 -1.36
CA ALA A 726 -21.98 29.84 -2.27
C ALA A 726 -23.16 29.83 -3.26
N TYR A 727 -23.77 28.67 -3.50
CA TYR A 727 -24.77 28.46 -4.55
C TYR A 727 -26.19 28.25 -4.02
N LEU A 728 -26.37 28.05 -2.71
CA LEU A 728 -27.71 27.88 -2.10
C LEU A 728 -28.74 28.95 -2.52
N PRO A 729 -28.41 30.26 -2.59
CA PRO A 729 -29.39 31.27 -3.03
C PRO A 729 -29.80 31.12 -4.50
N ILE A 730 -28.94 30.54 -5.34
CA ILE A 730 -29.26 30.24 -6.75
C ILE A 730 -30.15 29.01 -6.80
N MET A 731 -29.78 27.95 -6.07
CA MET A 731 -30.53 26.70 -6.02
C MET A 731 -31.95 26.89 -5.48
N ARG A 732 -32.14 27.72 -4.44
CA ARG A 732 -33.48 28.04 -3.90
C ARG A 732 -34.38 28.82 -4.88
N ARG A 733 -33.80 29.44 -5.91
CA ARG A 733 -34.54 30.19 -6.96
C ARG A 733 -34.78 29.38 -8.23
N CYS A 734 -34.22 28.16 -8.31
CA CYS A 734 -34.41 27.31 -9.48
C CYS A 734 -35.87 26.85 -9.60
N ARG A 735 -36.27 26.50 -10.82
CA ARG A 735 -37.65 26.06 -11.09
C ARG A 735 -37.77 24.56 -11.27
N ARG A 736 -36.65 23.86 -11.39
CA ARG A 736 -36.60 22.40 -11.55
C ARG A 736 -35.24 21.88 -11.15
N ILE A 737 -35.23 20.72 -10.50
CA ILE A 737 -34.04 19.94 -10.18
C ILE A 737 -34.01 18.71 -11.08
N VAL A 738 -32.90 18.49 -11.79
CA VAL A 738 -32.72 17.38 -12.71
C VAL A 738 -31.60 16.50 -12.19
N PHE A 739 -31.91 15.30 -11.72
CA PHE A 739 -30.91 14.28 -11.39
C PHE A 739 -30.49 13.50 -12.64
N ASN A 740 -29.19 13.31 -12.80
CA ASN A 740 -28.61 12.54 -13.90
C ASN A 740 -27.55 11.57 -13.37
N ALA A 741 -27.72 10.27 -13.66
CA ALA A 741 -26.84 9.22 -13.20
C ALA A 741 -27.04 7.91 -13.99
N CYS A 742 -26.22 6.90 -13.72
CA CYS A 742 -26.35 5.54 -14.27
C CYS A 742 -26.42 4.48 -13.15
N GLY A 743 -27.07 3.35 -13.43
CA GLY A 743 -27.09 2.16 -12.57
C GLY A 743 -27.54 2.44 -11.13
N THR A 744 -26.80 1.92 -10.14
CA THR A 744 -27.08 2.14 -8.71
C THR A 744 -27.11 3.63 -8.31
N SER A 745 -26.34 4.51 -8.97
CA SER A 745 -26.38 5.95 -8.68
C SER A 745 -27.68 6.61 -9.17
N TYR A 746 -28.30 6.07 -10.22
CA TYR A 746 -29.66 6.47 -10.63
C TYR A 746 -30.71 6.02 -9.60
N HIS A 747 -30.54 4.84 -9.01
CA HIS A 747 -31.45 4.39 -7.93
C HIS A 747 -31.38 5.27 -6.68
N SER A 748 -30.21 5.81 -6.31
CA SER A 748 -30.11 6.72 -5.15
C SER A 748 -30.84 8.06 -5.41
N CYS A 749 -30.83 8.53 -6.66
CA CYS A 749 -31.63 9.67 -7.10
C CYS A 749 -33.14 9.36 -7.04
N LEU A 750 -33.57 8.19 -7.51
CA LEU A 750 -34.97 7.76 -7.41
C LEU A 750 -35.44 7.65 -5.95
N ALA A 751 -34.59 7.13 -5.07
CA ALA A 751 -34.91 6.93 -3.66
C ALA A 751 -35.13 8.25 -2.92
N THR A 752 -34.45 9.32 -3.37
CA THR A 752 -34.51 10.65 -2.76
C THR A 752 -35.48 11.60 -3.47
N ARG A 753 -36.01 11.24 -4.63
CA ARG A 753 -36.93 12.09 -5.41
C ARG A 753 -38.09 12.64 -4.58
N ALA A 754 -38.83 11.77 -3.91
CA ALA A 754 -40.04 12.15 -3.19
C ALA A 754 -39.76 13.12 -2.02
N ILE A 755 -38.64 12.96 -1.32
CA ILE A 755 -38.27 13.84 -0.21
C ILE A 755 -37.74 15.19 -0.70
N PHE A 756 -37.11 15.25 -1.88
CA PHE A 756 -36.82 16.53 -2.53
C PHE A 756 -38.10 17.27 -2.92
N GLU A 757 -39.05 16.58 -3.56
CA GLU A 757 -40.35 17.16 -3.92
C GLU A 757 -41.09 17.69 -2.66
N GLU A 758 -41.09 16.91 -1.57
CA GLU A 758 -41.69 17.28 -0.28
C GLU A 758 -41.02 18.52 0.35
N LEU A 759 -39.69 18.53 0.47
CA LEU A 759 -38.97 19.57 1.23
C LEU A 759 -38.72 20.85 0.44
N THR A 760 -38.52 20.73 -0.88
CA THR A 760 -38.20 21.89 -1.73
C THR A 760 -39.44 22.49 -2.39
N GLU A 761 -40.48 21.68 -2.64
CA GLU A 761 -41.62 21.99 -3.52
C GLU A 761 -41.23 22.37 -4.95
N ILE A 762 -40.02 21.99 -5.37
CA ILE A 762 -39.51 22.20 -6.72
C ILE A 762 -39.73 20.90 -7.50
N PRO A 763 -40.19 20.96 -8.76
CA PRO A 763 -40.25 19.80 -9.65
C PRO A 763 -38.91 19.06 -9.74
N VAL A 764 -38.93 17.75 -9.51
CA VAL A 764 -37.74 16.89 -9.61
C VAL A 764 -37.91 15.90 -10.75
N SER A 765 -36.97 15.89 -11.69
CA SER A 765 -36.84 14.83 -12.70
C SER A 765 -35.60 13.98 -12.40
N VAL A 766 -35.68 12.69 -12.68
CA VAL A 766 -34.58 11.73 -12.52
C VAL A 766 -34.39 11.03 -13.86
N GLU A 767 -33.22 11.17 -14.46
CA GLU A 767 -32.94 10.74 -15.83
C GLU A 767 -31.75 9.78 -15.84
N LEU A 768 -31.86 8.73 -16.66
CA LEU A 768 -30.71 7.89 -17.02
C LEU A 768 -29.83 8.66 -18.01
N ALA A 769 -28.53 8.73 -17.74
CA ALA A 769 -27.63 9.63 -18.48
C ALA A 769 -27.58 9.36 -19.99
N SER A 770 -27.61 8.09 -20.40
CA SER A 770 -27.63 7.69 -21.81
C SER A 770 -28.90 8.15 -22.53
N ASP A 771 -30.08 7.78 -22.01
CA ASP A 771 -31.37 8.20 -22.60
C ASP A 771 -31.57 9.72 -22.60
N PHE A 772 -31.03 10.40 -21.58
CA PHE A 772 -31.03 11.86 -21.49
C PHE A 772 -30.32 12.52 -22.68
N LEU A 773 -29.18 11.96 -23.09
CA LEU A 773 -28.39 12.42 -24.23
C LEU A 773 -29.05 12.06 -25.55
N ASP A 774 -29.55 10.82 -25.69
CA ASP A 774 -30.23 10.33 -26.90
C ASP A 774 -31.43 11.19 -27.27
N ARG A 775 -32.23 11.58 -26.26
CA ARG A 775 -33.41 12.44 -26.46
C ARG A 775 -33.07 13.92 -26.61
N LYS A 776 -31.80 14.31 -26.41
CA LYS A 776 -31.37 15.72 -26.34
C LYS A 776 -32.29 16.51 -25.43
N THR A 777 -32.37 16.07 -24.17
CA THR A 777 -33.36 16.56 -23.21
C THR A 777 -33.32 18.10 -23.08
N PRO A 778 -34.47 18.79 -23.05
CA PRO A 778 -34.51 20.24 -22.87
C PRO A 778 -34.01 20.67 -21.47
N ILE A 779 -32.98 21.51 -21.44
CA ILE A 779 -32.39 22.09 -20.24
C ILE A 779 -32.39 23.61 -20.37
N PHE A 780 -32.72 24.28 -19.26
CA PHE A 780 -32.87 25.72 -19.15
C PHE A 780 -31.91 26.30 -18.11
N ARG A 781 -31.70 27.61 -18.15
CA ARG A 781 -30.73 28.31 -17.28
C ARG A 781 -31.16 28.37 -15.81
N ASP A 782 -32.45 28.16 -15.54
CA ASP A 782 -33.03 28.11 -14.20
C ASP A 782 -33.21 26.67 -13.68
N ASP A 783 -32.64 25.68 -14.36
CA ASP A 783 -32.50 24.32 -13.87
C ASP A 783 -31.27 24.17 -12.97
N VAL A 784 -31.40 23.32 -11.96
CA VAL A 784 -30.27 22.76 -11.20
C VAL A 784 -30.08 21.32 -11.62
N CYS A 785 -28.95 21.00 -12.25
CA CYS A 785 -28.62 19.65 -12.71
C CYS A 785 -27.66 19.00 -11.72
N VAL A 786 -28.05 17.88 -11.12
CA VAL A 786 -27.27 17.14 -10.13
C VAL A 786 -26.76 15.83 -10.74
N PHE A 787 -25.44 15.70 -10.83
CA PHE A 787 -24.75 14.56 -11.42
C PHE A 787 -24.23 13.65 -10.32
N VAL A 788 -24.76 12.44 -10.22
CA VAL A 788 -24.44 11.49 -9.14
C VAL A 788 -23.61 10.34 -9.71
N SER A 789 -22.35 10.23 -9.26
CA SER A 789 -21.44 9.19 -9.73
C SER A 789 -20.41 8.85 -8.65
N GLN A 790 -20.29 7.57 -8.28
CA GLN A 790 -19.28 7.12 -7.33
C GLN A 790 -17.86 7.44 -7.82
N SER A 791 -17.54 7.07 -9.06
CA SER A 791 -16.22 7.26 -9.65
C SER A 791 -15.97 8.70 -10.08
N GLY A 792 -17.02 9.44 -10.44
CA GLY A 792 -16.89 10.76 -11.06
C GLY A 792 -16.34 10.70 -12.49
N GLU A 793 -16.24 9.49 -13.07
CA GLU A 793 -15.64 9.21 -14.38
C GLU A 793 -16.61 8.45 -15.33
N THR A 794 -17.89 8.35 -14.97
CA THR A 794 -18.89 7.66 -15.81
C THR A 794 -19.13 8.45 -17.10
N ALA A 795 -18.84 7.84 -18.26
CA ALA A 795 -18.81 8.52 -19.56
C ALA A 795 -20.12 9.27 -19.87
N ASP A 796 -21.26 8.57 -19.89
CA ASP A 796 -22.56 9.18 -20.16
C ASP A 796 -22.90 10.33 -19.20
N THR A 797 -22.54 10.19 -17.92
CA THR A 797 -22.82 11.21 -16.91
C THR A 797 -21.93 12.46 -17.11
N ILE A 798 -20.68 12.29 -17.54
CA ILE A 798 -19.81 13.41 -17.93
C ILE A 798 -20.34 14.11 -19.19
N LEU A 799 -20.79 13.35 -20.19
CA LEU A 799 -21.36 13.92 -21.40
C LEU A 799 -22.65 14.68 -21.10
N ALA A 800 -23.51 14.14 -20.23
CA ALA A 800 -24.70 14.83 -19.76
C ALA A 800 -24.36 16.10 -18.97
N LEU A 801 -23.29 16.08 -18.17
CA LEU A 801 -22.76 17.27 -17.49
C LEU A 801 -22.38 18.37 -18.48
N ARG A 802 -21.53 18.04 -19.45
CA ARG A 802 -21.08 18.99 -20.48
C ARG A 802 -22.27 19.54 -21.29
N TYR A 803 -23.22 18.68 -21.65
CA TYR A 803 -24.46 19.07 -22.31
C TYR A 803 -25.28 20.11 -21.51
N CYS A 804 -25.35 19.95 -20.19
CA CYS A 804 -26.04 20.90 -19.29
C CYS A 804 -25.26 22.21 -19.09
N LEU A 805 -23.92 22.14 -19.00
CA LEU A 805 -23.04 23.31 -18.91
C LEU A 805 -23.20 24.22 -20.14
N GLU A 806 -23.23 23.65 -21.35
CA GLU A 806 -23.47 24.39 -22.59
C GLU A 806 -24.80 25.16 -22.60
N ARG A 807 -25.81 24.65 -21.88
CA ARG A 807 -27.15 25.26 -21.76
C ARG A 807 -27.27 26.24 -20.60
N GLY A 808 -26.18 26.42 -19.83
CA GLY A 808 -26.08 27.40 -18.76
C GLY A 808 -26.86 27.04 -17.50
N ALA A 809 -27.14 25.75 -17.27
CA ALA A 809 -27.75 25.27 -16.03
C ALA A 809 -26.72 25.21 -14.89
N LEU A 810 -27.20 25.34 -13.64
CA LEU A 810 -26.33 25.17 -12.48
C LEU A 810 -26.04 23.68 -12.27
N CYS A 811 -24.84 23.25 -12.62
CA CYS A 811 -24.38 21.87 -12.48
C CYS A 811 -23.74 21.60 -11.11
N VAL A 812 -24.23 20.57 -10.41
CA VAL A 812 -23.79 20.12 -9.07
C VAL A 812 -23.28 18.69 -9.13
N GLY A 813 -22.06 18.42 -8.66
CA GLY A 813 -21.49 17.06 -8.62
C GLY A 813 -21.65 16.38 -7.26
N VAL A 814 -22.17 15.15 -7.22
CA VAL A 814 -22.19 14.30 -6.00
C VAL A 814 -21.34 13.06 -6.26
N VAL A 815 -20.13 13.06 -5.71
CA VAL A 815 -19.08 12.09 -6.07
C VAL A 815 -18.39 11.46 -4.86
N ASN A 816 -17.71 10.33 -5.05
CA ASN A 816 -16.86 9.73 -4.01
C ASN A 816 -15.35 9.87 -4.29
N THR A 817 -14.97 10.27 -5.50
CA THR A 817 -13.57 10.40 -5.91
C THR A 817 -13.18 11.87 -6.05
N VAL A 818 -12.24 12.31 -5.20
CA VAL A 818 -11.69 13.67 -5.22
C VAL A 818 -10.86 13.86 -6.50
N GLY A 819 -10.98 15.03 -7.13
CA GLY A 819 -10.25 15.34 -8.37
C GLY A 819 -10.78 14.65 -9.62
N SER A 820 -11.87 13.90 -9.53
CA SER A 820 -12.54 13.29 -10.69
C SER A 820 -13.08 14.35 -11.66
N THR A 821 -13.30 13.96 -12.91
CA THR A 821 -13.80 14.85 -13.99
C THR A 821 -15.08 15.56 -13.60
N ILE A 822 -16.10 14.84 -13.09
CA ILE A 822 -17.36 15.45 -12.62
C ILE A 822 -17.11 16.45 -11.48
N SER A 823 -16.21 16.14 -10.54
CA SER A 823 -15.90 17.04 -9.42
C SER A 823 -15.23 18.35 -9.84
N ARG A 824 -14.46 18.33 -10.93
CA ARG A 824 -13.72 19.50 -11.44
C ARG A 824 -14.54 20.36 -12.38
N GLU A 825 -15.37 19.74 -13.23
CA GLU A 825 -16.16 20.45 -14.24
C GLU A 825 -17.49 21.03 -13.70
N THR A 826 -17.99 20.54 -12.56
CA THR A 826 -19.20 21.08 -11.91
C THR A 826 -18.91 22.40 -11.19
N HIS A 827 -19.92 23.27 -11.05
CA HIS A 827 -19.77 24.56 -10.37
C HIS A 827 -19.59 24.42 -8.86
N CYS A 828 -20.22 23.38 -8.29
CA CYS A 828 -20.15 23.01 -6.89
C CYS A 828 -20.47 21.53 -6.71
N GLY A 829 -20.22 21.00 -5.52
CA GLY A 829 -20.48 19.58 -5.28
C GLY A 829 -20.41 19.14 -3.83
N ILE A 830 -20.71 17.86 -3.65
CA ILE A 830 -20.63 17.12 -2.39
C ILE A 830 -19.75 15.89 -2.62
N HIS A 831 -18.66 15.80 -1.87
CA HIS A 831 -17.92 14.54 -1.75
C HIS A 831 -18.63 13.66 -0.72
N ILE A 832 -19.12 12.48 -1.10
CA ILE A 832 -19.92 11.64 -0.18
C ILE A 832 -19.07 11.09 0.97
N ASN A 833 -17.75 10.95 0.79
CA ASN A 833 -16.82 10.51 1.82
C ASN A 833 -17.13 9.12 2.40
N ALA A 834 -17.45 8.16 1.52
CA ALA A 834 -17.70 6.77 1.88
C ALA A 834 -16.40 5.95 2.04
N GLY A 835 -15.24 6.56 1.76
CA GLY A 835 -13.96 5.88 1.55
C GLY A 835 -13.90 5.18 0.18
N PRO A 836 -12.74 4.65 -0.23
CA PRO A 836 -12.61 3.86 -1.45
C PRO A 836 -13.58 2.68 -1.48
N GLU A 837 -14.19 2.44 -2.64
CA GLU A 837 -15.05 1.28 -2.88
C GLU A 837 -14.38 0.46 -3.99
N VAL A 838 -14.00 -0.77 -3.71
CA VAL A 838 -13.27 -1.69 -4.58
C VAL A 838 -14.21 -2.72 -5.21
N GLY A 839 -15.23 -3.20 -4.48
CA GLY A 839 -16.20 -4.15 -5.01
C GLY A 839 -16.90 -3.61 -6.27
N VAL A 840 -17.05 -4.44 -7.31
CA VAL A 840 -17.67 -3.98 -8.58
C VAL A 840 -19.12 -3.52 -8.36
N ALA A 841 -19.90 -4.29 -7.61
CA ALA A 841 -21.26 -3.90 -7.25
C ALA A 841 -21.25 -2.85 -6.13
N SER A 842 -21.79 -1.66 -6.39
CA SER A 842 -21.82 -0.57 -5.41
C SER A 842 -22.72 -0.88 -4.21
N THR A 843 -22.27 -0.52 -3.00
CA THR A 843 -22.98 -0.78 -1.73
C THR A 843 -22.96 0.46 -0.83
N LYS A 844 -21.84 0.73 -0.15
CA LYS A 844 -21.68 1.90 0.74
C LYS A 844 -21.76 3.23 0.00
N ALA A 845 -21.41 3.27 -1.29
CA ALA A 845 -21.60 4.49 -2.07
C ALA A 845 -23.09 4.78 -2.32
N TYR A 846 -23.95 3.78 -2.53
CA TYR A 846 -25.41 3.99 -2.66
C TYR A 846 -26.01 4.64 -1.41
N THR A 847 -25.73 4.07 -0.24
CA THR A 847 -26.27 4.59 1.04
C THR A 847 -25.69 5.96 1.37
N SER A 848 -24.42 6.20 1.09
CA SER A 848 -23.78 7.51 1.27
C SER A 848 -24.30 8.57 0.28
N GLN A 849 -24.56 8.21 -0.98
CA GLN A 849 -25.20 9.09 -1.97
C GLN A 849 -26.60 9.50 -1.53
N TYR A 850 -27.41 8.53 -1.09
CA TYR A 850 -28.76 8.78 -0.58
C TYR A 850 -28.71 9.79 0.57
N ILE A 851 -27.82 9.60 1.56
CA ILE A 851 -27.68 10.54 2.68
C ILE A 851 -27.18 11.91 2.23
N ALA A 852 -26.21 11.99 1.33
CA ALA A 852 -25.71 13.25 0.80
C ALA A 852 -26.82 14.06 0.10
N LEU A 853 -27.62 13.39 -0.73
CA LEU A 853 -28.79 13.97 -1.39
C LEU A 853 -29.86 14.41 -0.37
N LEU A 854 -30.13 13.59 0.64
CA LEU A 854 -31.06 13.96 1.70
C LEU A 854 -30.61 15.20 2.49
N MET A 855 -29.32 15.29 2.85
CA MET A 855 -28.75 16.48 3.49
C MET A 855 -28.88 17.72 2.61
N MET A 856 -28.74 17.57 1.30
CA MET A 856 -28.96 18.66 0.33
C MET A 856 -30.42 19.14 0.36
N ALA A 857 -31.41 18.24 0.37
CA ALA A 857 -32.82 18.60 0.52
C ALA A 857 -33.13 19.29 1.86
N LEU A 858 -32.54 18.80 2.97
CA LEU A 858 -32.67 19.40 4.31
C LEU A 858 -32.07 20.80 4.40
N GLN A 859 -30.99 21.07 3.67
CA GLN A 859 -30.36 22.39 3.63
C GLN A 859 -31.13 23.38 2.73
N LEU A 860 -31.68 22.90 1.62
CA LEU A 860 -32.50 23.73 0.73
C LEU A 860 -33.80 24.20 1.41
N SER A 861 -34.37 23.38 2.29
CA SER A 861 -35.61 23.66 3.04
C SER A 861 -35.43 24.42 4.36
N GLU A 862 -34.21 24.80 4.74
CA GLU A 862 -33.90 25.39 6.05
C GLU A 862 -34.69 26.67 6.39
N ASP A 863 -35.03 27.48 5.39
CA ASP A 863 -35.73 28.77 5.60
C ASP A 863 -37.25 28.60 5.82
N ARG A 864 -37.79 27.37 5.74
CA ARG A 864 -39.23 27.09 5.84
C ARG A 864 -39.61 26.68 7.27
N ILE A 865 -40.24 27.60 8.01
CA ILE A 865 -40.66 27.36 9.41
C ILE A 865 -41.60 26.14 9.53
N SER A 866 -42.54 25.97 8.58
CA SER A 866 -43.51 24.86 8.59
C SER A 866 -42.86 23.47 8.49
N LEU A 867 -41.64 23.37 7.94
CA LEU A 867 -40.92 22.11 7.77
C LEU A 867 -39.91 21.84 8.90
N THR A 868 -39.82 22.72 9.91
CA THR A 868 -38.84 22.59 10.99
C THR A 868 -38.97 21.27 11.73
N GLU A 869 -40.21 20.88 12.09
CA GLU A 869 -40.45 19.61 12.80
C GLU A 869 -40.05 18.42 11.93
N ARG A 870 -40.46 18.42 10.66
CA ARG A 870 -40.11 17.37 9.70
C ARG A 870 -38.59 17.24 9.51
N ARG A 871 -37.87 18.36 9.38
CA ARG A 871 -36.40 18.38 9.28
C ARG A 871 -35.76 17.81 10.54
N ASN A 872 -36.22 18.22 11.73
CA ASN A 872 -35.70 17.72 12.99
C ASN A 872 -35.94 16.21 13.17
N GLN A 873 -37.11 15.72 12.78
CA GLN A 873 -37.41 14.27 12.78
C GLN A 873 -36.40 13.52 11.90
N ILE A 874 -36.15 14.00 10.68
CA ILE A 874 -35.19 13.37 9.75
C ILE A 874 -33.77 13.42 10.30
N ILE A 875 -33.33 14.56 10.85
CA ILE A 875 -31.98 14.72 11.44
C ILE A 875 -31.79 13.79 12.64
N HIS A 876 -32.83 13.62 13.47
CA HIS A 876 -32.79 12.66 14.57
C HIS A 876 -32.71 11.22 14.06
N GLY A 877 -33.48 10.85 13.03
CA GLY A 877 -33.36 9.53 12.41
C GLY A 877 -31.97 9.27 11.81
N LEU A 878 -31.34 10.29 11.24
CA LEU A 878 -29.95 10.26 10.74
C LEU A 878 -28.94 9.92 11.85
N HIS A 879 -29.18 10.42 13.08
CA HIS A 879 -28.34 10.12 14.25
C HIS A 879 -28.43 8.64 14.66
N GLU A 880 -29.63 8.05 14.60
CA GLU A 880 -29.87 6.65 15.01
C GLU A 880 -29.44 5.63 13.95
N LEU A 881 -29.42 6.04 12.68
CA LEU A 881 -29.21 5.19 11.51
C LEU A 881 -27.98 4.24 11.60
N PRO A 882 -26.77 4.68 12.03
CA PRO A 882 -25.61 3.79 12.13
C PRO A 882 -25.84 2.61 13.08
N SER A 883 -26.55 2.84 14.19
CA SER A 883 -26.86 1.79 15.16
C SER A 883 -27.89 0.80 14.62
N GLN A 884 -28.88 1.30 13.88
CA GLN A 884 -29.91 0.47 13.25
C GLN A 884 -29.32 -0.43 12.14
N ILE A 885 -28.37 0.09 11.34
CA ILE A 885 -27.64 -0.73 10.37
C ILE A 885 -26.86 -1.84 11.08
N LYS A 886 -26.20 -1.56 12.22
CA LYS A 886 -25.50 -2.60 13.01
C LYS A 886 -26.45 -3.70 13.49
N THR A 887 -27.67 -3.38 13.89
CA THR A 887 -28.70 -4.37 14.25
C THR A 887 -29.04 -5.28 13.07
N ILE A 888 -29.18 -4.73 11.87
CA ILE A 888 -29.46 -5.52 10.65
C ILE A 888 -28.28 -6.43 10.30
N LEU A 889 -27.05 -5.92 10.36
CA LEU A 889 -25.83 -6.70 10.10
C LEU A 889 -25.67 -7.86 11.10
N ALA A 890 -26.19 -7.74 12.32
CA ALA A 890 -26.18 -8.84 13.29
C ALA A 890 -27.11 -10.00 12.89
N ALA A 891 -28.10 -9.76 12.04
CA ALA A 891 -29.03 -10.77 11.52
C ALA A 891 -28.48 -11.52 10.27
N ASP A 892 -27.23 -11.30 9.88
CA ASP A 892 -26.61 -11.86 8.67
C ASP A 892 -26.81 -13.38 8.51
N ARG A 893 -26.61 -14.14 9.59
CA ARG A 893 -26.79 -15.60 9.59
C ARG A 893 -28.19 -16.03 9.17
N SER A 894 -29.22 -15.27 9.53
CA SER A 894 -30.61 -15.57 9.14
C SER A 894 -30.84 -15.35 7.65
N LEU A 895 -30.19 -14.32 7.07
CA LEU A 895 -30.23 -14.02 5.64
C LEU A 895 -29.49 -15.08 4.83
N GLN A 896 -28.38 -15.60 5.34
CA GLN A 896 -27.68 -16.73 4.74
C GLN A 896 -28.56 -17.98 4.67
N ILE A 897 -29.32 -18.29 5.74
CA ILE A 897 -30.27 -19.41 5.75
C ILE A 897 -31.38 -19.22 4.72
N LEU A 898 -31.91 -17.99 4.58
CA LEU A 898 -32.92 -17.66 3.57
C LEU A 898 -32.37 -17.79 2.14
N ALA A 899 -31.16 -17.30 1.89
CA ALA A 899 -30.48 -17.44 0.60
C ALA A 899 -30.33 -18.91 0.22
N ASP A 900 -29.78 -19.73 1.13
CA ASP A 900 -29.48 -21.14 0.91
C ASP A 900 -30.73 -22.01 0.78
N GLY A 901 -31.72 -21.79 1.63
CA GLY A 901 -32.89 -22.68 1.74
C GLY A 901 -34.02 -22.37 0.76
N VAL A 902 -34.19 -21.09 0.38
CA VAL A 902 -35.39 -20.64 -0.35
C VAL A 902 -35.07 -20.14 -1.75
N LEU A 903 -33.93 -19.46 -1.94
CA LEU A 903 -33.64 -18.72 -3.16
C LEU A 903 -32.55 -19.36 -4.03
N ALA A 904 -31.65 -20.16 -3.45
CA ALA A 904 -30.50 -20.71 -4.18
C ALA A 904 -30.87 -21.55 -5.41
N THR A 905 -31.99 -22.28 -5.36
CA THR A 905 -32.49 -23.13 -6.46
C THR A 905 -33.32 -22.38 -7.49
N SER A 906 -33.72 -21.15 -7.18
CA SER A 906 -34.61 -20.35 -8.02
C SER A 906 -33.88 -19.69 -9.18
N LYS A 907 -34.53 -19.66 -10.34
CA LYS A 907 -34.01 -18.99 -11.54
C LYS A 907 -34.39 -17.52 -11.61
N SER A 908 -35.58 -17.20 -11.10
CA SER A 908 -36.16 -15.86 -11.14
C SER A 908 -36.57 -15.41 -9.74
N LEU A 909 -36.62 -14.09 -9.51
CA LEU A 909 -37.06 -13.48 -8.27
C LEU A 909 -37.71 -12.13 -8.55
N LEU A 910 -38.93 -11.92 -8.04
CA LEU A 910 -39.61 -10.63 -8.14
C LEU A 910 -39.48 -9.86 -6.81
N LEU A 911 -39.04 -8.61 -6.87
CA LEU A 911 -38.95 -7.70 -5.73
C LEU A 911 -40.01 -6.62 -5.84
N MET A 912 -40.81 -6.41 -4.80
CA MET A 912 -41.98 -5.53 -4.85
C MET A 912 -41.97 -4.50 -3.73
N GLY A 913 -42.23 -3.25 -4.08
CA GLY A 913 -42.23 -2.13 -3.15
C GLY A 913 -43.01 -0.94 -3.71
N ARG A 914 -43.30 0.04 -2.86
CA ARG A 914 -44.07 1.24 -3.23
C ARG A 914 -43.52 2.47 -2.51
N GLY A 915 -43.72 3.65 -3.10
CA GLY A 915 -43.24 4.91 -2.52
C GLY A 915 -41.72 4.91 -2.38
N TYR A 916 -41.21 5.27 -1.19
CA TYR A 916 -39.78 5.24 -0.87
C TYR A 916 -39.13 3.87 -1.10
N GLN A 917 -39.90 2.78 -1.05
CA GLN A 917 -39.39 1.42 -1.22
C GLN A 917 -39.30 0.97 -2.68
N HIS A 918 -39.78 1.76 -3.65
CA HIS A 918 -39.65 1.39 -5.06
C HIS A 918 -38.19 1.34 -5.51
N ALA A 919 -37.40 2.36 -5.15
CA ALA A 919 -35.97 2.39 -5.44
C ALA A 919 -35.22 1.24 -4.75
N THR A 920 -35.58 0.90 -3.51
CA THR A 920 -35.02 -0.25 -2.78
C THR A 920 -35.24 -1.56 -3.54
N CYS A 921 -36.40 -1.76 -4.16
CA CYS A 921 -36.68 -2.95 -4.96
C CYS A 921 -35.86 -3.00 -6.25
N LEU A 922 -35.74 -1.88 -6.95
CA LEU A 922 -34.93 -1.79 -8.17
C LEU A 922 -33.44 -2.05 -7.85
N GLU A 923 -32.94 -1.48 -6.75
CA GLU A 923 -31.56 -1.68 -6.31
C GLU A 923 -31.29 -3.11 -5.87
N GLY A 924 -32.17 -3.70 -5.05
CA GLY A 924 -32.05 -5.11 -4.68
C GLY A 924 -32.08 -6.06 -5.88
N ALA A 925 -32.96 -5.79 -6.85
CA ALA A 925 -33.02 -6.53 -8.10
C ALA A 925 -31.75 -6.35 -8.95
N LEU A 926 -31.14 -5.16 -8.95
CA LEU A 926 -29.88 -4.93 -9.65
C LEU A 926 -28.73 -5.70 -8.99
N LYS A 927 -28.57 -5.61 -7.66
CA LYS A 927 -27.52 -6.35 -6.93
C LYS A 927 -27.61 -7.86 -7.16
N ILE A 928 -28.81 -8.43 -6.99
CA ILE A 928 -29.01 -9.88 -7.18
C ILE A 928 -28.69 -10.28 -8.63
N LYS A 929 -29.07 -9.47 -9.61
CA LYS A 929 -28.76 -9.70 -11.04
C LYS A 929 -27.25 -9.65 -11.31
N GLU A 930 -26.56 -8.64 -10.80
CA GLU A 930 -25.14 -8.38 -11.06
C GLU A 930 -24.24 -9.51 -10.56
N ILE A 931 -24.43 -9.99 -9.33
CA ILE A 931 -23.46 -10.89 -8.69
C ILE A 931 -23.91 -12.34 -8.59
N SER A 932 -25.23 -12.60 -8.55
CA SER A 932 -25.76 -13.98 -8.45
C SER A 932 -26.25 -14.54 -9.79
N TYR A 933 -26.30 -13.70 -10.83
CA TYR A 933 -26.85 -13.96 -12.16
C TYR A 933 -28.27 -14.54 -12.18
N MET A 934 -29.00 -14.41 -11.06
CA MET A 934 -30.41 -14.75 -10.99
C MET A 934 -31.22 -13.67 -11.69
N HIS A 935 -32.20 -14.07 -12.49
CA HIS A 935 -33.09 -13.11 -13.12
C HIS A 935 -33.95 -12.44 -12.06
N SER A 936 -33.59 -11.22 -11.68
CA SER A 936 -34.28 -10.47 -10.64
C SER A 936 -34.83 -9.17 -11.19
N GLU A 937 -36.10 -8.89 -10.87
CA GLU A 937 -36.85 -7.76 -11.39
C GLU A 937 -37.54 -7.00 -10.25
N GLY A 938 -37.34 -5.68 -10.21
CA GLY A 938 -37.99 -4.80 -9.25
C GLY A 938 -39.27 -4.23 -9.85
N ILE A 939 -40.40 -4.46 -9.18
CA ILE A 939 -41.73 -4.11 -9.67
C ILE A 939 -42.40 -3.16 -8.68
N LEU A 940 -42.99 -2.08 -9.20
CA LEU A 940 -43.82 -1.20 -8.39
C LEU A 940 -45.08 -1.96 -7.96
N ALA A 941 -45.29 -2.13 -6.65
CA ALA A 941 -46.39 -2.95 -6.13
C ALA A 941 -47.79 -2.47 -6.57
N GLY A 942 -47.94 -1.19 -6.93
CA GLY A 942 -49.17 -0.65 -7.51
C GLY A 942 -49.49 -1.18 -8.92
N GLU A 943 -48.48 -1.58 -9.68
CA GLU A 943 -48.60 -2.03 -11.08
C GLU A 943 -48.93 -3.52 -11.21
N LEU A 944 -48.98 -4.28 -10.12
CA LEU A 944 -49.19 -5.72 -10.15
C LEU A 944 -50.40 -6.13 -11.01
N LYS A 945 -51.55 -5.48 -10.81
CA LYS A 945 -52.78 -5.81 -11.53
C LYS A 945 -52.76 -5.44 -13.01
N HIS A 946 -51.77 -4.66 -13.45
CA HIS A 946 -51.66 -4.17 -14.82
C HIS A 946 -50.81 -5.10 -15.71
N GLY A 947 -50.52 -6.31 -15.24
CA GLY A 947 -49.84 -7.34 -16.04
C GLY A 947 -48.95 -8.27 -15.19
N PRO A 948 -48.02 -7.75 -14.38
CA PRO A 948 -47.02 -8.57 -13.70
C PRO A 948 -47.56 -9.62 -12.72
N LEU A 949 -48.75 -9.43 -12.18
CA LEU A 949 -49.43 -10.42 -11.33
C LEU A 949 -49.64 -11.77 -12.05
N ALA A 950 -49.65 -11.81 -13.38
CA ALA A 950 -49.74 -13.04 -14.17
C ALA A 950 -48.51 -13.96 -14.03
N LEU A 951 -47.36 -13.43 -13.58
CA LEU A 951 -46.15 -14.20 -13.33
C LEU A 951 -46.14 -14.89 -11.95
N ILE A 952 -47.11 -14.57 -11.09
CA ILE A 952 -47.14 -15.06 -9.70
C ILE A 952 -47.90 -16.37 -9.63
N ASP A 953 -47.21 -17.41 -9.15
CA ASP A 953 -47.74 -18.73 -8.82
C ASP A 953 -47.05 -19.30 -7.57
N GLU A 954 -47.32 -20.56 -7.22
CA GLU A 954 -46.68 -21.25 -6.10
C GLU A 954 -45.16 -21.45 -6.21
N ASN A 955 -44.57 -21.31 -7.40
CA ASN A 955 -43.14 -21.55 -7.66
C ASN A 955 -42.34 -20.25 -7.80
N MET A 956 -42.99 -19.13 -8.10
CA MET A 956 -42.35 -17.83 -8.28
C MET A 956 -41.94 -17.24 -6.93
N PRO A 957 -40.64 -17.06 -6.65
CA PRO A 957 -40.19 -16.41 -5.43
C PRO A 957 -40.48 -14.91 -5.50
N VAL A 958 -41.03 -14.38 -4.40
CA VAL A 958 -41.37 -12.96 -4.28
C VAL A 958 -40.78 -12.43 -2.99
N ILE A 959 -40.08 -11.30 -3.06
CA ILE A 959 -39.76 -10.46 -1.89
C ILE A 959 -40.64 -9.23 -1.96
N ILE A 960 -41.40 -8.94 -0.89
CA ILE A 960 -42.20 -7.72 -0.78
C ILE A 960 -41.73 -6.88 0.41
N ILE A 961 -41.48 -5.60 0.17
CA ILE A 961 -41.07 -4.64 1.19
C ILE A 961 -42.32 -3.97 1.74
N MET A 962 -42.68 -4.33 2.98
CA MET A 962 -43.88 -3.89 3.68
C MET A 962 -43.52 -3.34 5.06
N THR A 963 -42.80 -2.21 5.06
CA THR A 963 -42.48 -1.43 6.26
C THR A 963 -43.55 -0.37 6.55
N ARG A 964 -43.64 0.06 7.81
CA ARG A 964 -44.62 1.00 8.35
C ARG A 964 -44.37 2.42 7.83
N ASP A 965 -45.17 2.81 6.84
CA ASP A 965 -45.31 4.16 6.33
C ASP A 965 -46.79 4.47 6.01
N SER A 966 -47.05 5.64 5.40
CA SER A 966 -48.40 6.04 4.98
C SER A 966 -49.01 5.16 3.89
N LEU A 967 -48.19 4.36 3.18
CA LEU A 967 -48.58 3.45 2.11
C LEU A 967 -48.75 2.00 2.58
N TYR A 968 -48.46 1.69 3.85
CA TYR A 968 -48.58 0.35 4.43
C TYR A 968 -49.90 -0.37 4.08
N PRO A 969 -51.11 0.23 4.20
CA PRO A 969 -52.35 -0.45 3.84
C PRO A 969 -52.43 -0.83 2.35
N LYS A 970 -51.82 -0.02 1.47
CA LYS A 970 -51.78 -0.29 0.03
C LYS A 970 -50.82 -1.44 -0.29
N VAL A 971 -49.69 -1.54 0.41
CA VAL A 971 -48.75 -2.66 0.27
C VAL A 971 -49.34 -3.94 0.86
N GLN A 972 -50.06 -3.86 1.98
CA GLN A 972 -50.79 -4.99 2.54
C GLN A 972 -51.84 -5.54 1.56
N SER A 973 -52.52 -4.67 0.80
CA SER A 973 -53.40 -5.09 -0.29
C SER A 973 -52.64 -5.82 -1.41
N ALA A 974 -51.42 -5.39 -1.75
CA ALA A 974 -50.58 -6.09 -2.72
C ALA A 974 -50.12 -7.46 -2.19
N PHE A 975 -49.72 -7.54 -0.92
CA PHE A 975 -49.41 -8.81 -0.24
C PHE A 975 -50.58 -9.80 -0.28
N ALA A 976 -51.80 -9.35 -0.01
CA ALA A 976 -53.00 -10.17 -0.11
C ALA A 976 -53.25 -10.67 -1.55
N GLN A 977 -52.91 -9.87 -2.56
CA GLN A 977 -53.05 -10.27 -3.97
C GLN A 977 -52.03 -11.35 -4.37
N ILE A 978 -50.80 -11.24 -3.89
CA ILE A 978 -49.72 -12.21 -4.13
C ILE A 978 -50.06 -13.55 -3.48
N THR A 979 -50.44 -13.53 -2.19
CA THR A 979 -50.81 -14.74 -1.45
C THR A 979 -52.09 -15.39 -1.99
N ALA A 980 -53.05 -14.62 -2.50
CA ALA A 980 -54.22 -15.15 -3.20
C ALA A 980 -53.89 -15.88 -4.52
N ARG A 981 -52.64 -15.82 -5.00
CA ARG A 981 -52.11 -16.61 -6.13
C ARG A 981 -51.19 -17.75 -5.67
N LYS A 982 -51.27 -18.13 -4.39
CA LYS A 982 -50.53 -19.23 -3.76
C LYS A 982 -49.01 -19.03 -3.69
N ALA A 983 -48.49 -17.85 -4.04
CA ALA A 983 -47.10 -17.54 -3.77
C ALA A 983 -46.83 -17.48 -2.26
N ASP A 984 -45.63 -17.91 -1.87
CA ASP A 984 -45.11 -17.86 -0.50
C ASP A 984 -44.03 -16.77 -0.39
N PRO A 985 -44.42 -15.48 -0.26
CA PRO A 985 -43.49 -14.37 -0.33
C PRO A 985 -42.63 -14.25 0.94
N ILE A 986 -41.40 -13.76 0.77
CA ILE A 986 -40.56 -13.26 1.86
C ILE A 986 -40.93 -11.79 2.08
N VAL A 987 -41.26 -11.42 3.32
CA VAL A 987 -41.69 -10.06 3.66
C VAL A 987 -40.59 -9.33 4.42
N VAL A 988 -40.12 -8.20 3.88
CA VAL A 988 -39.29 -7.25 4.64
C VAL A 988 -40.20 -6.33 5.42
N CYS A 989 -40.19 -6.41 6.75
CA CYS A 989 -41.13 -5.71 7.64
C CYS A 989 -40.43 -5.16 8.89
N ASN A 990 -41.11 -4.27 9.62
CA ASN A 990 -40.54 -3.75 10.86
C ASN A 990 -40.56 -4.77 12.00
N GLU A 991 -39.63 -4.62 12.94
CA GLU A 991 -39.65 -5.34 14.21
C GLU A 991 -40.97 -5.08 14.97
N GLY A 992 -41.56 -6.12 15.54
CA GLY A 992 -42.82 -6.01 16.28
C GLY A 992 -44.08 -5.79 15.43
N ASP A 993 -44.01 -5.93 14.10
CA ASP A 993 -45.18 -5.78 13.24
C ASP A 993 -46.14 -6.98 13.34
N ASP A 994 -47.25 -6.82 14.09
CA ASP A 994 -48.33 -7.79 14.26
C ASP A 994 -49.25 -7.93 13.02
N GLY A 995 -49.11 -7.04 12.03
CA GLY A 995 -49.88 -7.11 10.78
C GLY A 995 -49.40 -8.19 9.82
N ILE A 996 -48.27 -8.85 10.15
CA ILE A 996 -47.68 -9.92 9.35
C ILE A 996 -48.13 -11.29 9.89
N PRO A 997 -48.68 -12.18 9.06
CA PRO A 997 -49.04 -13.53 9.50
C PRO A 997 -47.81 -14.33 9.97
N ASN A 998 -47.94 -15.05 11.10
CA ASN A 998 -46.84 -15.81 11.73
C ASN A 998 -46.27 -16.94 10.86
N ASN A 999 -47.01 -17.37 9.84
CA ASN A 999 -46.62 -18.46 8.94
C ASN A 999 -45.80 -17.99 7.72
N VAL A 1000 -45.47 -16.70 7.62
CA VAL A 1000 -44.77 -16.11 6.48
C VAL A 1000 -43.30 -15.89 6.81
N LYS A 1001 -42.42 -16.13 5.84
CA LYS A 1001 -40.99 -15.85 5.98
C LYS A 1001 -40.77 -14.34 6.07
N THR A 1002 -40.04 -13.88 7.09
CA THR A 1002 -39.83 -12.45 7.33
C THR A 1002 -38.36 -12.07 7.43
N ILE A 1003 -38.05 -10.87 6.97
CA ILE A 1003 -36.80 -10.16 7.23
C ILE A 1003 -37.19 -8.94 8.06
N ARG A 1004 -36.88 -8.98 9.36
CA ARG A 1004 -37.25 -7.92 10.29
C ARG A 1004 -36.16 -6.86 10.35
N VAL A 1005 -36.56 -5.59 10.20
CA VAL A 1005 -35.68 -4.43 10.23
C VAL A 1005 -36.18 -3.39 11.23
N PRO A 1006 -35.31 -2.58 11.84
CA PRO A 1006 -35.74 -1.49 12.72
C PRO A 1006 -36.66 -0.49 12.00
N GLN A 1007 -37.57 0.11 12.75
CA GLN A 1007 -38.39 1.22 12.26
C GLN A 1007 -37.62 2.54 12.36
N THR A 1008 -37.68 3.35 11.32
CA THR A 1008 -37.12 4.71 11.29
C THR A 1008 -38.07 5.67 10.56
N VAL A 1009 -37.61 6.91 10.33
CA VAL A 1009 -38.35 7.89 9.54
C VAL A 1009 -38.57 7.34 8.12
N ASP A 1010 -39.77 7.52 7.59
CA ASP A 1010 -40.21 6.98 6.30
C ASP A 1010 -39.23 7.20 5.13
N CYS A 1011 -38.70 8.41 4.97
CA CYS A 1011 -37.73 8.74 3.93
C CYS A 1011 -36.32 8.17 4.16
N LEU A 1012 -36.03 7.64 5.35
CA LEU A 1012 -34.79 6.94 5.71
C LEU A 1012 -34.94 5.41 5.64
N GLN A 1013 -36.16 4.88 5.71
CA GLN A 1013 -36.39 3.43 5.81
C GLN A 1013 -35.80 2.65 4.63
N GLY A 1014 -35.70 3.25 3.45
CA GLY A 1014 -35.03 2.64 2.29
C GLY A 1014 -33.54 2.32 2.52
N LEU A 1015 -32.84 3.11 3.35
CA LEU A 1015 -31.44 2.87 3.73
C LEU A 1015 -31.29 1.61 4.60
N LEU A 1016 -32.29 1.31 5.43
CA LEU A 1016 -32.30 0.09 6.23
C LEU A 1016 -32.71 -1.12 5.40
N ASN A 1017 -33.73 -0.96 4.56
CA ASN A 1017 -34.32 -2.06 3.80
C ASN A 1017 -33.41 -2.59 2.67
N VAL A 1018 -32.46 -1.79 2.18
CA VAL A 1018 -31.52 -2.22 1.14
C VAL A 1018 -30.42 -3.14 1.68
N VAL A 1019 -30.00 -2.98 2.95
CA VAL A 1019 -28.87 -3.72 3.54
C VAL A 1019 -29.13 -5.24 3.56
N PRO A 1020 -30.33 -5.74 3.95
CA PRO A 1020 -30.64 -7.16 3.84
C PRO A 1020 -30.59 -7.67 2.40
N LEU A 1021 -30.98 -6.86 1.40
CA LEU A 1021 -30.97 -7.25 0.00
C LEU A 1021 -29.54 -7.34 -0.54
N GLN A 1022 -28.64 -6.45 -0.10
CA GLN A 1022 -27.21 -6.54 -0.39
C GLN A 1022 -26.61 -7.81 0.20
N LEU A 1023 -26.86 -8.12 1.47
CA LEU A 1023 -26.39 -9.36 2.10
C LEU A 1023 -26.99 -10.61 1.44
N LEU A 1024 -28.27 -10.59 1.10
CA LEU A 1024 -28.92 -11.70 0.41
C LEU A 1024 -28.28 -11.94 -0.98
N SER A 1025 -27.99 -10.86 -1.72
CA SER A 1025 -27.28 -10.97 -3.00
C SER A 1025 -25.87 -11.57 -2.83
N TYR A 1026 -25.14 -11.16 -1.78
CA TYR A 1026 -23.82 -11.69 -1.44
C TYR A 1026 -23.87 -13.19 -1.16
N HIS A 1027 -24.74 -13.62 -0.24
CA HIS A 1027 -24.88 -15.03 0.14
C HIS A 1027 -25.33 -15.90 -1.04
N LEU A 1028 -26.21 -15.38 -1.90
CA LEU A 1028 -26.62 -16.09 -3.13
C LEU A 1028 -25.46 -16.29 -4.10
N ALA A 1029 -24.59 -15.29 -4.28
CA ALA A 1029 -23.42 -15.42 -5.14
C ALA A 1029 -22.41 -16.42 -4.58
N VAL A 1030 -22.09 -16.32 -3.28
CA VAL A 1030 -21.18 -17.25 -2.58
C VAL A 1030 -21.71 -18.68 -2.66
N LYS A 1031 -23.01 -18.88 -2.42
CA LYS A 1031 -23.63 -20.22 -2.49
C LYS A 1031 -23.53 -20.85 -3.87
N LYS A 1032 -23.62 -20.03 -4.93
CA LYS A 1032 -23.48 -20.48 -6.33
C LYS A 1032 -22.01 -20.63 -6.77
N GLY A 1033 -21.05 -20.32 -5.90
CA GLY A 1033 -19.63 -20.37 -6.20
C GLY A 1033 -19.16 -19.27 -7.17
N PHE A 1034 -19.89 -18.15 -7.22
CA PHE A 1034 -19.50 -17.00 -8.04
C PHE A 1034 -18.60 -16.05 -7.26
N ASP A 1035 -17.70 -15.40 -7.99
CA ASP A 1035 -16.85 -14.35 -7.44
C ASP A 1035 -17.65 -13.06 -7.29
N VAL A 1036 -17.84 -12.63 -6.06
CA VAL A 1036 -18.66 -11.47 -5.71
C VAL A 1036 -17.95 -10.15 -6.03
N ASP A 1037 -16.62 -10.13 -5.94
CA ASP A 1037 -15.82 -8.94 -6.23
C ASP A 1037 -15.63 -8.74 -7.75
N PHE A 1038 -15.72 -9.82 -8.53
CA PHE A 1038 -15.47 -9.85 -9.98
C PHE A 1038 -16.64 -10.50 -10.77
N PRO A 1039 -17.82 -9.86 -10.82
CA PRO A 1039 -18.96 -10.37 -11.57
C PRO A 1039 -18.70 -10.29 -13.07
N ARG A 1040 -18.91 -11.41 -13.78
CA ARG A 1040 -18.59 -11.58 -15.21
C ARG A 1040 -19.16 -10.47 -16.08
N ASN A 1041 -18.44 -10.14 -17.14
CA ASN A 1041 -18.80 -9.15 -18.17
C ASN A 1041 -18.87 -7.69 -17.68
N LEU A 1042 -18.55 -7.41 -16.41
CA LEU A 1042 -18.66 -6.08 -15.81
C LEU A 1042 -17.32 -5.65 -15.22
N ALA A 1043 -17.04 -4.35 -15.29
CA ALA A 1043 -16.01 -3.68 -14.51
C ALA A 1043 -16.66 -2.61 -13.63
N LYS A 1044 -15.95 -2.15 -12.59
CA LYS A 1044 -16.54 -1.22 -11.60
C LYS A 1044 -17.03 0.10 -12.20
N SER A 1045 -16.32 0.67 -13.19
CA SER A 1045 -16.67 1.97 -13.77
C SER A 1045 -16.64 1.91 -15.30
N VAL A 1046 -17.75 2.33 -15.91
CA VAL A 1046 -17.87 2.49 -17.37
C VAL A 1046 -17.31 3.87 -17.74
N THR A 1047 -16.04 3.89 -18.18
CA THR A 1047 -15.29 5.13 -18.46
C THR A 1047 -15.15 5.41 -19.97
N THR A 1048 -15.66 4.52 -20.80
CA THR A 1048 -15.67 4.61 -22.27
C THR A 1048 -17.03 4.15 -22.77
N GLU A 1049 -17.46 4.69 -23.91
CA GLU A 1049 -18.66 4.24 -24.63
C GLU A 1049 -18.53 2.82 -25.21
#